data_AF-A0A202E4C4-F1
#
_entry.id   AF-A0A202E4C4-F1
#
_cell.length_a   1.000
_cell.length_b   1.000
_cell.length_c   1.000
_cell.angle_alpha   90.00
_cell.angle_beta   90.00
_cell.angle_gamma   90.00
#
_symmetry.space_group_name_H-M   'P 1'
#
loop_
_entity.id
_entity.type
_entity.pdbx_description
1 polymer ?
#
loop_
_entity_poly.entity_id
_entity_poly.type
_entity_poly.pdbx_seq_one_letter_code
_entity_poly.pdbx_strand_id
1 'polypeptide(L)'
;MTDAQNPDDHTGSVLYEPPEWAPVPGAMYPRATRLEYGEADETTLLATFECYETAGKTGTDEPSFPIYRSTDDGRTWSHYSDLRDTEHGWGLRYQPTLFELPQPVGPWDAGTVLAAGNAIPSDRSETSIDLYASEDGGQEWTYVSTVVTGGTAVPSRGESPVWVPELTVDADGNLVCYFSDERHSEDGYDRLIGHRVSSDGGFTWEPQEFDVALADDESRPGMPSITKLPTGQYLMTYYIDGPKYGGSIFVKTSDNGREWGDSSAIGTPVQTSDELQLIDGPYATWVPEGGEDGTILVAGKTFRDKHRNPVPDSGTVLLATTEMDAMGPWTPVSAPLWFDDELETSHRSVAWTTALLPAGNGSELLQFTSTYAGHGKTEIRYGRASLSAMVEYDRDSSERSVSHSPTNRDESAHRRTRGNTQFISRPTDSTPPAETHHVKSLVKAFDLLETIEQTGPVGVTELARQTGIAKSSVYKYLDTLRHLGYVTKTDGEYATSLRLFRFGQQILSRHDVCEIAKPELQALSERIGETVSLIVEEEGDAVYLYCTDPVAGSPPIEAGSRLPIHVSTGGKALLSHRPREEVDALLEDAIRTVDRQNFYADLETARDNRVLIDQDTSTQLEYSAGLLEKQEYTISQQRANDRIHRIAVPIRDADDRGVAALEVIGSEFELDSQRLQADIVPLLVATGKSIELELLERERGQFG
;
A
#
# COMPACT_ATOMS: atom_id res chain seq x y z
N MET A 1 -2.43 -11.83 36.52
CA MET A 1 -2.14 -10.47 37.03
C MET A 1 -2.17 -9.61 35.79
N THR A 2 -3.26 -8.88 35.63
CA THR A 2 -3.55 -8.02 34.48
C THR A 2 -2.70 -6.77 34.60
N ASP A 3 -1.88 -6.48 33.58
CA ASP A 3 -1.25 -5.18 33.43
C ASP A 3 -2.36 -4.13 33.34
N ALA A 4 -2.36 -3.20 34.30
CA ALA A 4 -3.12 -1.97 34.16
C ALA A 4 -2.40 -1.16 33.07
N GLN A 5 -2.98 -1.12 31.86
CA GLN A 5 -2.50 -0.27 30.78
C GLN A 5 -2.41 1.17 31.27
N ASN A 6 -1.30 1.81 30.95
CA ASN A 6 -1.07 3.23 31.22
C ASN A 6 -2.21 4.03 30.55
N PRO A 7 -2.94 4.91 31.25
CA PRO A 7 -4.02 5.69 30.64
C PRO A 7 -3.57 6.62 29.49
N ASP A 8 -2.26 6.79 29.29
CA ASP A 8 -1.65 7.52 28.16
C ASP A 8 -1.24 6.60 26.98
N ASP A 9 -1.50 5.29 27.05
CA ASP A 9 -1.20 4.32 25.99
C ASP A 9 -2.43 4.12 25.09
N HIS A 10 -2.49 4.91 24.02
CA HIS A 10 -3.57 4.90 23.05
C HIS A 10 -3.46 3.77 22.01
N THR A 11 -2.50 2.85 22.12
CA THR A 11 -2.35 1.72 21.17
C THR A 11 -3.46 0.66 21.29
N GLY A 12 -4.33 0.77 22.30
CA GLY A 12 -5.51 -0.06 22.49
C GLY A 12 -5.22 -1.54 22.73
N SER A 13 -6.26 -2.36 22.65
CA SER A 13 -6.24 -3.80 22.86
C SER A 13 -6.53 -4.56 21.57
N VAL A 14 -5.95 -5.74 21.42
CA VAL A 14 -6.23 -6.64 20.29
C VAL A 14 -7.58 -7.32 20.50
N LEU A 15 -8.50 -7.16 19.56
CA LEU A 15 -9.75 -7.92 19.47
C LEU A 15 -9.51 -9.27 18.82
N TYR A 16 -8.76 -9.27 17.72
CA TYR A 16 -8.43 -10.47 16.95
C TYR A 16 -7.08 -10.33 16.26
N GLU A 17 -6.21 -11.32 16.46
CA GLU A 17 -4.96 -11.47 15.74
C GLU A 17 -5.09 -12.64 14.75
N PRO A 18 -4.87 -12.42 13.44
CA PRO A 18 -4.96 -13.49 12.47
C PRO A 18 -3.85 -14.53 12.73
N PRO A 19 -4.15 -15.83 12.65
CA PRO A 19 -3.13 -16.86 12.85
C PRO A 19 -2.04 -16.80 11.78
N GLU A 20 -0.87 -17.38 12.07
CA GLU A 20 0.29 -17.38 11.17
C GLU A 20 -0.03 -17.94 9.77
N TRP A 21 -0.96 -18.88 9.67
CA TRP A 21 -1.38 -19.46 8.40
C TRP A 21 -2.47 -18.67 7.65
N ALA A 22 -3.10 -17.66 8.27
CA ALA A 22 -4.12 -16.87 7.60
C ALA A 22 -3.53 -16.13 6.39
N PRO A 23 -4.20 -16.12 5.23
CA PRO A 23 -3.79 -15.33 4.07
C PRO A 23 -3.75 -13.83 4.38
N VAL A 24 -2.89 -13.11 3.65
CA VAL A 24 -2.88 -11.65 3.59
C VAL A 24 -4.23 -11.16 3.04
N PRO A 25 -4.84 -10.10 3.61
CA PRO A 25 -4.28 -9.19 4.62
C PRO A 25 -4.60 -9.57 6.09
N GLY A 26 -5.09 -10.77 6.39
CA GLY A 26 -5.41 -11.18 7.76
C GLY A 26 -6.85 -10.84 8.14
N ALA A 27 -7.06 -9.74 8.89
CA ALA A 27 -8.40 -9.27 9.28
C ALA A 27 -8.58 -7.77 9.09
N MET A 28 -9.75 -7.37 8.59
CA MET A 28 -10.04 -5.98 8.20
C MET A 28 -11.49 -5.59 8.50
N TYR A 29 -11.83 -4.32 8.28
CA TYR A 29 -13.23 -3.88 8.19
C TYR A 29 -14.07 -4.12 9.45
N PRO A 30 -13.59 -3.72 10.64
CA PRO A 30 -14.36 -3.93 11.85
C PRO A 30 -15.65 -3.10 11.83
N ARG A 31 -16.70 -3.68 12.42
CA ARG A 31 -17.98 -3.04 12.77
C ARG A 31 -18.38 -3.46 14.16
N ALA A 32 -19.08 -2.58 14.86
CA ALA A 32 -19.61 -2.87 16.18
C ALA A 32 -20.98 -2.21 16.35
N THR A 33 -21.86 -2.88 17.10
CA THR A 33 -23.17 -2.34 17.50
C THR A 33 -23.41 -2.63 18.97
N ARG A 34 -24.17 -1.76 19.62
CA ARG A 34 -24.75 -2.02 20.94
C ARG A 34 -26.06 -2.76 20.81
N LEU A 35 -26.38 -3.57 21.81
CA LEU A 35 -27.70 -4.17 21.98
C LEU A 35 -28.46 -3.40 23.07
N GLU A 36 -29.38 -2.53 22.67
CA GLU A 36 -30.16 -1.64 23.53
C GLU A 36 -31.65 -2.03 23.60
N TYR A 37 -32.18 -2.70 22.57
CA TYR A 37 -33.63 -2.87 22.38
C TYR A 37 -34.11 -4.30 22.63
N GLY A 38 -33.22 -5.29 22.58
CA GLY A 38 -33.52 -6.70 22.85
C GLY A 38 -33.50 -7.10 24.34
N GLU A 39 -33.38 -8.40 24.61
CA GLU A 39 -33.27 -8.95 25.98
C GLU A 39 -31.90 -8.70 26.64
N ALA A 40 -30.94 -8.12 25.90
CA ALA A 40 -29.61 -7.82 26.39
C ALA A 40 -29.59 -6.60 27.32
N ASP A 41 -28.57 -6.50 28.17
CA ASP A 41 -28.32 -5.28 28.94
C ASP A 41 -27.65 -4.20 28.07
N GLU A 42 -27.83 -2.91 28.41
CA GLU A 42 -27.23 -1.77 27.70
C GLU A 42 -25.68 -1.82 27.64
N THR A 43 -25.06 -2.73 28.40
CA THR A 43 -23.62 -2.99 28.41
C THR A 43 -23.18 -4.05 27.39
N THR A 44 -24.12 -4.70 26.71
CA THR A 44 -23.81 -5.73 25.72
C THR A 44 -23.50 -5.10 24.35
N LEU A 45 -22.37 -5.51 23.79
CA LEU A 45 -21.90 -5.11 22.47
C LEU A 45 -21.59 -6.32 21.60
N LEU A 46 -21.83 -6.18 20.31
CA LEU A 46 -21.35 -7.10 19.29
C LEU A 46 -20.34 -6.41 18.39
N ALA A 47 -19.33 -7.15 17.95
CA ALA A 47 -18.36 -6.71 16.95
C ALA A 47 -18.14 -7.82 15.91
N THR A 48 -17.87 -7.42 14.69
CA THR A 48 -17.54 -8.32 13.58
C THR A 48 -16.52 -7.66 12.65
N PHE A 49 -15.94 -8.43 11.74
CA PHE A 49 -14.90 -7.99 10.81
C PHE A 49 -14.73 -9.01 9.67
N GLU A 50 -14.07 -8.59 8.60
CA GLU A 50 -13.59 -9.49 7.55
C GLU A 50 -12.46 -10.36 8.09
N CYS A 51 -12.54 -11.67 7.86
CA CYS A 51 -11.47 -12.61 8.17
C CYS A 51 -11.13 -13.45 6.94
N TYR A 52 -9.86 -13.43 6.55
CA TYR A 52 -9.39 -14.17 5.39
C TYR A 52 -8.90 -15.55 5.88
N GLU A 53 -9.70 -16.60 5.67
CA GLU A 53 -9.36 -17.97 6.06
C GLU A 53 -9.05 -18.87 4.84
N THR A 54 -8.17 -19.85 5.03
CA THR A 54 -7.92 -20.92 4.05
C THR A 54 -8.71 -22.19 4.36
N ALA A 55 -9.36 -22.72 3.33
CA ALA A 55 -10.03 -24.02 3.33
C ALA A 55 -9.13 -25.15 3.90
N GLY A 56 -9.72 -26.02 4.71
CA GLY A 56 -9.05 -27.19 5.29
C GLY A 56 -8.25 -26.98 6.59
N LYS A 57 -8.08 -25.74 7.09
CA LYS A 57 -7.42 -25.47 8.38
C LYS A 57 -8.38 -25.18 9.53
N THR A 58 -9.55 -24.61 9.24
CA THR A 58 -10.60 -24.28 10.23
C THR A 58 -11.73 -25.31 10.28
N GLY A 59 -11.71 -26.31 9.40
CA GLY A 59 -12.75 -27.36 9.34
C GLY A 59 -13.99 -26.94 8.55
N THR A 60 -14.03 -25.71 8.05
CA THR A 60 -15.03 -25.17 7.12
C THR A 60 -14.32 -24.63 5.88
N ASP A 61 -14.89 -24.85 4.69
CA ASP A 61 -14.25 -24.48 3.42
C ASP A 61 -14.65 -23.06 2.93
N GLU A 62 -15.52 -22.35 3.67
CA GLU A 62 -16.12 -21.07 3.28
C GLU A 62 -15.83 -19.95 4.30
N PRO A 63 -15.49 -18.73 3.82
CA PRO A 63 -15.36 -17.55 4.67
C PRO A 63 -16.62 -17.21 5.46
N SER A 64 -16.45 -16.60 6.63
CA SER A 64 -17.52 -16.24 7.54
C SER A 64 -17.19 -14.96 8.30
N PHE A 65 -18.21 -14.30 8.83
CA PHE A 65 -18.02 -13.15 9.71
C PHE A 65 -18.05 -13.61 11.18
N PRO A 66 -16.91 -13.59 11.89
CA PRO A 66 -16.91 -13.92 13.31
C PRO A 66 -17.66 -12.84 14.09
N ILE A 67 -18.40 -13.25 15.11
CA ILE A 67 -19.09 -12.37 16.05
C ILE A 67 -18.38 -12.43 17.38
N TYR A 68 -17.88 -11.29 17.83
CA TYR A 68 -17.33 -11.08 19.15
C TYR A 68 -18.36 -10.37 20.02
N ARG A 69 -18.42 -10.74 21.29
CA ARG A 69 -19.34 -10.16 22.25
C ARG A 69 -18.59 -9.58 23.44
N SER A 70 -19.04 -8.42 23.89
CA SER A 70 -18.72 -7.85 25.19
C SER A 70 -19.99 -7.74 26.03
N THR A 71 -19.88 -7.94 27.34
CA THR A 71 -20.96 -7.75 28.32
C THR A 71 -20.56 -6.76 29.43
N ASP A 72 -19.46 -6.04 29.22
CA ASP A 72 -18.92 -5.05 30.16
C ASP A 72 -18.65 -3.71 29.48
N ASP A 73 -19.48 -3.39 28.47
CA ASP A 73 -19.45 -2.17 27.68
C ASP A 73 -18.12 -2.01 26.90
N GLY A 74 -17.62 -3.13 26.36
CA GLY A 74 -16.45 -3.17 25.48
C GLY A 74 -15.10 -3.12 26.21
N ARG A 75 -15.05 -3.45 27.50
CA ARG A 75 -13.77 -3.57 28.24
C ARG A 75 -13.10 -4.91 27.97
N THR A 76 -13.89 -5.96 27.81
CA THR A 76 -13.42 -7.29 27.41
C THR A 76 -14.31 -7.87 26.34
N TRP A 77 -13.71 -8.68 25.47
CA TRP A 77 -14.36 -9.29 24.33
C TRP A 77 -14.02 -10.78 24.27
N SER A 78 -14.96 -11.56 23.80
CA SER A 78 -14.77 -12.98 23.49
C SER A 78 -15.51 -13.34 22.21
N HIS A 79 -14.94 -14.26 21.43
CA HIS A 79 -15.67 -14.93 20.35
C HIS A 79 -17.00 -15.50 20.88
N TYR A 80 -18.09 -15.30 20.13
CA TYR A 80 -19.45 -15.60 20.55
C TYR A 80 -20.16 -16.54 19.58
N SER A 81 -20.12 -16.22 18.29
CA SER A 81 -20.71 -17.01 17.22
C SER A 81 -20.00 -16.67 15.91
N ASP A 82 -20.45 -17.25 14.80
CA ASP A 82 -19.97 -16.92 13.47
C ASP A 82 -21.19 -16.88 12.54
N LEU A 83 -21.30 -15.80 11.78
CA LEU A 83 -22.29 -15.66 10.72
C LEU A 83 -21.71 -16.29 9.43
N ARG A 84 -22.42 -17.29 8.90
CA ARG A 84 -22.02 -18.06 7.71
C ARG A 84 -23.04 -17.90 6.60
N ASP A 85 -22.54 -18.05 5.37
CA ASP A 85 -23.40 -18.17 4.19
C ASP A 85 -24.22 -19.46 4.29
N THR A 86 -25.54 -19.33 4.23
CA THR A 86 -26.48 -20.46 4.25
C THR A 86 -27.27 -20.61 2.96
N GLU A 87 -27.07 -19.71 1.99
CA GLU A 87 -27.85 -19.65 0.76
C GLU A 87 -27.03 -20.10 -0.45
N HIS A 88 -25.83 -19.54 -0.64
CA HIS A 88 -25.07 -19.71 -1.88
C HIS A 88 -24.00 -20.80 -1.81
N GLY A 89 -23.44 -21.05 -0.61
CA GLY A 89 -22.25 -21.89 -0.44
C GLY A 89 -20.98 -21.23 -1.01
N TRP A 90 -20.95 -19.90 -1.03
CA TRP A 90 -19.84 -19.07 -1.48
C TRP A 90 -18.98 -18.61 -0.30
N GLY A 91 -19.62 -18.43 0.84
CA GLY A 91 -19.04 -17.82 2.04
C GLY A 91 -19.19 -16.30 2.05
N LEU A 92 -19.22 -15.76 3.27
CA LEU A 92 -19.30 -14.32 3.53
C LEU A 92 -17.89 -13.77 3.65
N ARG A 93 -17.46 -13.00 2.64
CA ARG A 93 -16.06 -12.62 2.45
C ARG A 93 -15.75 -11.22 2.94
N TYR A 94 -16.51 -10.22 2.49
CA TYR A 94 -16.12 -8.82 2.63
C TYR A 94 -17.20 -7.96 3.30
N GLN A 95 -16.75 -6.93 3.99
CA GLN A 95 -17.49 -5.74 4.38
C GLN A 95 -18.76 -6.03 5.20
N PRO A 96 -18.63 -6.72 6.35
CA PRO A 96 -19.78 -6.94 7.22
C PRO A 96 -20.28 -5.62 7.80
N THR A 97 -21.57 -5.58 8.12
CA THR A 97 -22.20 -4.59 9.00
C THR A 97 -23.15 -5.27 9.98
N LEU A 98 -23.34 -4.67 11.15
CA LEU A 98 -24.26 -5.11 12.19
C LEU A 98 -25.18 -3.95 12.55
N PHE A 99 -26.47 -4.23 12.70
CA PHE A 99 -27.46 -3.22 13.03
C PHE A 99 -28.59 -3.84 13.86
N GLU A 100 -28.77 -3.37 15.09
CA GLU A 100 -29.93 -3.76 15.91
C GLU A 100 -31.14 -2.89 15.54
N LEU A 101 -32.30 -3.52 15.33
CA LEU A 101 -33.53 -2.79 15.05
C LEU A 101 -34.00 -2.00 16.28
N PRO A 102 -34.11 -0.66 16.21
CA PRO A 102 -34.60 0.16 17.34
C PRO A 102 -36.12 0.08 17.53
N GLN A 103 -36.82 -0.46 16.54
CA GLN A 103 -38.27 -0.59 16.52
C GLN A 103 -38.67 -1.81 15.66
N PRO A 104 -39.90 -2.31 15.75
CA PRO A 104 -40.36 -3.37 14.86
C PRO A 104 -40.34 -2.93 13.39
N VAL A 105 -39.81 -3.78 12.51
CA VAL A 105 -39.79 -3.56 11.06
C VAL A 105 -40.19 -4.84 10.35
N GLY A 106 -41.28 -4.81 9.59
CA GLY A 106 -41.84 -6.01 8.97
C GLY A 106 -42.24 -7.05 10.03
N PRO A 107 -41.77 -8.31 9.93
CA PRO A 107 -42.04 -9.35 10.93
C PRO A 107 -41.07 -9.32 12.13
N TRP A 108 -40.03 -8.49 12.10
CA TRP A 108 -39.00 -8.45 13.14
C TRP A 108 -39.40 -7.51 14.27
N ASP A 109 -39.19 -7.96 15.50
CA ASP A 109 -39.37 -7.14 16.70
C ASP A 109 -38.19 -6.16 16.88
N ALA A 110 -38.39 -5.15 17.72
CA ALA A 110 -37.26 -4.33 18.19
C ALA A 110 -36.25 -5.23 18.93
N GLY A 111 -34.96 -5.01 18.71
CA GLY A 111 -33.90 -5.85 19.26
C GLY A 111 -33.43 -7.00 18.37
N THR A 112 -34.12 -7.28 17.26
CA THR A 112 -33.57 -8.17 16.22
C THR A 112 -32.28 -7.58 15.66
N VAL A 113 -31.21 -8.36 15.64
CA VAL A 113 -29.92 -7.97 15.07
C VAL A 113 -29.90 -8.37 13.60
N LEU A 114 -29.70 -7.39 12.74
CA LEU A 114 -29.45 -7.59 11.32
C LEU A 114 -27.96 -7.57 11.04
N ALA A 115 -27.54 -8.39 10.09
CA ALA A 115 -26.20 -8.36 9.55
C ALA A 115 -26.25 -8.42 8.03
N ALA A 116 -25.40 -7.64 7.38
CA ALA A 116 -25.23 -7.71 5.93
C ALA A 116 -23.74 -7.71 5.57
N GLY A 117 -23.42 -8.22 4.39
CA GLY A 117 -22.07 -8.20 3.85
C GLY A 117 -21.99 -8.91 2.50
N ASN A 118 -20.81 -8.94 1.91
CA ASN A 118 -20.61 -9.53 0.59
C ASN A 118 -20.43 -11.05 0.65
N ALA A 119 -21.37 -11.80 0.09
CA ALA A 119 -21.18 -13.18 -0.33
C ALA A 119 -20.49 -13.18 -1.71
N ILE A 120 -19.34 -13.85 -1.81
CA ILE A 120 -18.50 -13.84 -3.02
C ILE A 120 -17.95 -15.25 -3.26
N PRO A 121 -18.18 -15.85 -4.45
CA PRO A 121 -17.68 -17.17 -4.76
C PRO A 121 -16.15 -17.20 -4.76
N SER A 122 -15.58 -18.40 -4.59
CA SER A 122 -14.12 -18.58 -4.52
C SER A 122 -13.36 -18.10 -5.77
N ASP A 123 -14.02 -18.09 -6.94
CA ASP A 123 -13.47 -17.58 -8.19
C ASP A 123 -13.67 -16.07 -8.40
N ARG A 124 -14.33 -15.38 -7.46
CA ARG A 124 -14.59 -13.94 -7.46
C ARG A 124 -15.41 -13.45 -8.66
N SER A 125 -16.15 -14.33 -9.32
CA SER A 125 -16.90 -14.01 -10.53
C SER A 125 -18.13 -13.11 -10.31
N GLU A 126 -18.60 -13.00 -9.07
CA GLU A 126 -19.82 -12.26 -8.72
C GLU A 126 -19.68 -11.58 -7.35
N THR A 127 -20.46 -10.53 -7.13
CA THR A 127 -20.64 -9.89 -5.82
C THR A 127 -22.12 -9.93 -5.45
N SER A 128 -22.44 -10.36 -4.23
CA SER A 128 -23.79 -10.30 -3.67
C SER A 128 -23.77 -9.66 -2.29
N ILE A 129 -24.64 -8.71 -2.01
CA ILE A 129 -24.88 -8.19 -0.66
C ILE A 129 -26.08 -8.94 -0.09
N ASP A 130 -25.82 -9.80 0.88
CA ASP A 130 -26.84 -10.64 1.51
C ASP A 130 -27.17 -10.14 2.92
N LEU A 131 -28.45 -10.26 3.30
CA LEU A 131 -28.99 -9.86 4.60
C LEU A 131 -29.35 -11.09 5.43
N TYR A 132 -28.97 -11.06 6.71
CA TYR A 132 -29.25 -12.05 7.73
C TYR A 132 -29.88 -11.39 8.95
N ALA A 133 -30.71 -12.13 9.69
CA ALA A 133 -31.35 -11.69 10.91
C ALA A 133 -31.09 -12.68 12.06
N SER A 134 -31.03 -12.15 13.28
CA SER A 134 -30.86 -12.89 14.52
C SER A 134 -31.79 -12.32 15.60
N GLU A 135 -32.67 -13.18 16.13
CA GLU A 135 -33.62 -12.82 17.20
C GLU A 135 -33.07 -13.14 18.61
N ASP A 136 -31.88 -13.73 18.71
CA ASP A 136 -31.25 -14.18 19.95
C ASP A 136 -29.95 -13.43 20.29
N GLY A 137 -29.82 -12.20 19.79
CA GLY A 137 -28.70 -11.31 20.09
C GLY A 137 -27.41 -11.71 19.37
N GLY A 138 -27.51 -12.22 18.14
CA GLY A 138 -26.39 -12.56 17.27
C GLY A 138 -25.84 -13.97 17.48
N GLN A 139 -26.56 -14.89 18.13
CA GLN A 139 -26.08 -16.24 18.38
C GLN A 139 -26.41 -17.18 17.22
N GLU A 140 -27.64 -17.15 16.73
CA GLU A 140 -28.09 -17.86 15.54
C GLU A 140 -28.53 -16.88 14.44
N TRP A 141 -28.26 -17.23 13.19
CA TRP A 141 -28.49 -16.37 12.03
C TRP A 141 -29.37 -17.07 11.00
N THR A 142 -30.36 -16.33 10.49
CA THR A 142 -31.24 -16.78 9.42
C THR A 142 -31.07 -15.87 8.21
N TYR A 143 -30.82 -16.45 7.04
CA TYR A 143 -30.81 -15.71 5.78
C TYR A 143 -32.19 -15.09 5.51
N VAL A 144 -32.21 -13.82 5.13
CA VAL A 144 -33.44 -13.06 4.84
C VAL A 144 -33.60 -12.88 3.33
N SER A 145 -32.63 -12.25 2.67
CA SER A 145 -32.65 -12.00 1.23
C SER A 145 -31.29 -11.52 0.71
N THR A 146 -31.15 -11.46 -0.61
CA THR A 146 -30.11 -10.69 -1.29
C THR A 146 -30.62 -9.27 -1.57
N VAL A 147 -29.92 -8.27 -1.04
CA VAL A 147 -30.21 -6.86 -1.27
C VAL A 147 -29.94 -6.49 -2.73
N VAL A 148 -28.77 -6.88 -3.22
CA VAL A 148 -28.27 -6.51 -4.54
C VAL A 148 -27.14 -7.42 -5.00
N THR A 149 -27.09 -7.72 -6.31
CA THR A 149 -25.98 -8.42 -6.96
C THR A 149 -25.24 -7.52 -7.95
N GLY A 150 -23.97 -7.80 -8.17
CA GLY A 150 -23.06 -7.15 -9.12
C GLY A 150 -22.10 -8.16 -9.74
N GLY A 151 -21.25 -7.70 -10.67
CA GLY A 151 -20.31 -8.56 -11.39
C GLY A 151 -19.06 -8.92 -10.59
N THR A 152 -17.96 -9.15 -11.31
CA THR A 152 -16.69 -9.65 -10.77
C THR A 152 -16.22 -8.80 -9.58
N ALA A 153 -15.78 -9.45 -8.51
CA ALA A 153 -15.30 -8.81 -7.28
C ALA A 153 -13.91 -8.18 -7.45
N VAL A 154 -13.80 -7.23 -8.38
CA VAL A 154 -12.62 -6.44 -8.71
C VAL A 154 -13.06 -4.98 -8.85
N PRO A 155 -12.49 -4.03 -8.07
CA PRO A 155 -12.86 -2.62 -8.10
C PRO A 155 -12.26 -1.93 -9.33
N SER A 156 -12.68 -2.37 -10.51
CA SER A 156 -12.22 -1.87 -11.81
C SER A 156 -13.41 -1.59 -12.70
N ARG A 157 -13.32 -0.49 -13.46
CA ARG A 157 -14.35 -0.10 -14.41
C ARG A 157 -14.69 -1.24 -15.36
N GLY A 158 -15.99 -1.53 -15.48
CA GLY A 158 -16.52 -2.59 -16.34
C GLY A 158 -16.70 -3.96 -15.66
N GLU A 159 -16.13 -4.17 -14.47
CA GLU A 159 -16.36 -5.40 -13.69
C GLU A 159 -17.67 -5.37 -12.92
N SER A 160 -18.26 -4.17 -12.74
CA SER A 160 -19.60 -3.94 -12.20
C SER A 160 -19.91 -4.48 -10.77
N PRO A 161 -18.95 -4.51 -9.82
CA PRO A 161 -19.25 -5.01 -8.47
C PRO A 161 -20.14 -4.08 -7.63
N VAL A 162 -20.66 -4.63 -6.53
CA VAL A 162 -21.35 -3.90 -5.45
C VAL A 162 -20.68 -4.17 -4.10
N TRP A 163 -20.59 -3.13 -3.27
CA TRP A 163 -19.75 -3.13 -2.06
C TRP A 163 -20.39 -2.41 -0.88
N VAL A 164 -19.95 -2.76 0.33
CA VAL A 164 -20.09 -2.02 1.58
C VAL A 164 -21.55 -1.71 1.93
N PRO A 165 -22.32 -2.70 2.40
CA PRO A 165 -23.64 -2.42 2.95
C PRO A 165 -23.56 -1.59 4.23
N GLU A 166 -24.49 -0.66 4.38
CA GLU A 166 -24.77 0.07 5.61
C GLU A 166 -26.29 0.09 5.84
N LEU A 167 -26.71 -0.31 7.04
CA LEU A 167 -28.12 -0.47 7.39
C LEU A 167 -28.61 0.65 8.29
N THR A 168 -29.86 1.07 8.10
CA THR A 168 -30.57 1.95 9.03
C THR A 168 -32.08 1.75 8.94
N VAL A 169 -32.83 2.44 9.80
CA VAL A 169 -34.29 2.58 9.67
C VAL A 169 -34.62 4.03 9.37
N ASP A 170 -35.36 4.27 8.29
CA ASP A 170 -35.81 5.61 7.90
C ASP A 170 -36.85 6.19 8.88
N ALA A 171 -37.25 7.44 8.66
CA ALA A 171 -38.24 8.10 9.51
C ALA A 171 -39.65 7.49 9.42
N ASP A 172 -39.95 6.74 8.36
CA ASP A 172 -41.24 6.07 8.14
C ASP A 172 -41.25 4.64 8.73
N GLY A 173 -40.12 4.16 9.24
CA GLY A 173 -39.98 2.83 9.85
C GLY A 173 -39.60 1.72 8.88
N ASN A 174 -39.10 2.04 7.69
CA ASN A 174 -38.63 1.05 6.72
C ASN A 174 -37.13 0.77 6.90
N LEU A 175 -36.72 -0.45 6.62
CA LEU A 175 -35.30 -0.83 6.56
C LEU A 175 -34.69 -0.24 5.29
N VAL A 176 -33.53 0.39 5.41
CA VAL A 176 -32.78 0.93 4.27
C VAL A 176 -31.38 0.32 4.26
N CYS A 177 -30.94 -0.12 3.08
CA CYS A 177 -29.58 -0.58 2.85
C CYS A 177 -28.91 0.32 1.82
N TYR A 178 -27.87 1.02 2.27
CA TYR A 178 -26.97 1.83 1.45
C TYR A 178 -25.79 0.99 0.99
N PHE A 179 -25.28 1.22 -0.21
CA PHE A 179 -24.12 0.52 -0.74
C PHE A 179 -23.39 1.32 -1.81
N SER A 180 -22.14 0.96 -2.06
CA SER A 180 -21.35 1.47 -3.18
C SER A 180 -21.56 0.59 -4.41
N ASP A 181 -21.74 1.19 -5.57
CA ASP A 181 -22.21 0.52 -6.79
C ASP A 181 -21.40 0.92 -8.02
N GLU A 182 -20.83 -0.06 -8.72
CA GLU A 182 -20.02 0.14 -9.93
C GLU A 182 -20.73 -0.39 -11.19
N ARG A 183 -22.00 -0.78 -11.10
CA ARG A 183 -22.76 -1.35 -12.23
C ARG A 183 -23.17 -0.34 -13.30
N HIS A 184 -23.09 0.94 -12.97
CA HIS A 184 -23.59 2.04 -13.81
C HIS A 184 -22.50 2.74 -14.63
N SER A 185 -21.44 2.02 -15.01
CA SER A 185 -20.34 2.57 -15.81
C SER A 185 -20.76 3.07 -17.20
N GLU A 186 -21.81 2.49 -17.77
CA GLU A 186 -22.37 2.96 -19.06
C GLU A 186 -23.06 4.33 -18.95
N ASP A 187 -23.51 4.69 -17.75
CA ASP A 187 -24.18 5.96 -17.47
C ASP A 187 -23.19 7.08 -17.07
N GLY A 188 -21.87 6.79 -17.10
CA GLY A 188 -20.80 7.75 -16.79
C GLY A 188 -20.35 7.76 -15.33
N TYR A 189 -20.75 6.78 -14.53
CA TYR A 189 -20.36 6.65 -13.11
C TYR A 189 -19.30 5.56 -12.95
N ASP A 190 -18.11 5.92 -12.44
CA ASP A 190 -17.10 4.91 -12.12
C ASP A 190 -17.45 4.13 -10.85
N ARG A 191 -17.97 4.84 -9.84
CA ARG A 191 -18.70 4.28 -8.70
C ARG A 191 -19.74 5.31 -8.23
N LEU A 192 -20.84 4.86 -7.65
CA LEU A 192 -21.83 5.72 -6.99
C LEU A 192 -22.23 5.16 -5.63
N ILE A 193 -22.86 5.98 -4.80
CA ILE A 193 -23.59 5.54 -3.60
C ILE A 193 -25.07 5.57 -3.94
N GLY A 194 -25.75 4.47 -3.63
CA GLY A 194 -27.20 4.40 -3.70
C GLY A 194 -27.75 3.52 -2.59
N HIS A 195 -29.08 3.49 -2.50
CA HIS A 195 -29.76 2.69 -1.49
C HIS A 195 -30.98 1.98 -2.05
N ARG A 196 -31.41 0.95 -1.32
CA ARG A 196 -32.71 0.28 -1.50
C ARG A 196 -33.48 0.29 -0.19
N VAL A 197 -34.79 0.34 -0.30
CA VAL A 197 -35.72 0.39 0.84
C VAL A 197 -36.56 -0.88 0.91
N SER A 198 -36.81 -1.34 2.12
CA SER A 198 -37.66 -2.48 2.40
C SER A 198 -38.66 -2.16 3.51
N SER A 199 -39.95 -2.22 3.17
CA SER A 199 -41.06 -2.02 4.12
C SER A 199 -41.48 -3.31 4.82
N ASP A 200 -40.94 -4.47 4.41
CA ASP A 200 -41.29 -5.78 4.95
C ASP A 200 -40.18 -6.43 5.79
N GLY A 201 -39.18 -5.65 6.23
CA GLY A 201 -38.11 -6.15 7.10
C GLY A 201 -36.95 -6.82 6.33
N GLY A 202 -36.75 -6.43 5.08
CA GLY A 202 -35.65 -6.89 4.24
C GLY A 202 -35.98 -8.09 3.37
N PHE A 203 -37.23 -8.53 3.27
CA PHE A 203 -37.59 -9.67 2.40
C PHE A 203 -37.72 -9.25 0.94
N THR A 204 -38.19 -8.03 0.69
CA THR A 204 -38.23 -7.42 -0.64
C THR A 204 -37.64 -6.01 -0.61
N TRP A 205 -37.03 -5.63 -1.74
CA TRP A 205 -36.32 -4.36 -1.89
C TRP A 205 -36.90 -3.55 -3.05
N GLU A 206 -37.18 -2.29 -2.80
CA GLU A 206 -37.55 -1.30 -3.82
C GLU A 206 -36.40 -1.10 -4.83
N PRO A 207 -36.70 -0.57 -6.03
CA PRO A 207 -35.66 -0.13 -6.95
C PRO A 207 -34.68 0.84 -6.28
N GLN A 208 -33.44 0.81 -6.73
CA GLN A 208 -32.38 1.63 -6.17
C GLN A 208 -32.59 3.11 -6.45
N GLU A 209 -32.33 3.92 -5.44
CA GLU A 209 -32.21 5.38 -5.54
C GLU A 209 -30.73 5.78 -5.45
N PHE A 210 -30.33 6.85 -6.14
CA PHE A 210 -28.94 7.33 -6.15
C PHE A 210 -28.78 8.50 -5.18
N ASP A 211 -27.78 8.41 -4.31
CA ASP A 211 -27.55 9.39 -3.24
C ASP A 211 -26.34 10.28 -3.52
N VAL A 212 -25.27 9.69 -4.07
CA VAL A 212 -24.05 10.39 -4.51
C VAL A 212 -23.58 9.75 -5.81
N ALA A 213 -23.87 10.39 -6.94
CA ALA A 213 -23.62 9.87 -8.28
C ALA A 213 -23.03 10.98 -9.16
N LEU A 214 -21.71 10.94 -9.34
CA LEU A 214 -20.95 11.94 -10.11
C LEU A 214 -20.64 11.38 -11.50
N ALA A 215 -21.35 11.90 -12.52
CA ALA A 215 -21.21 11.45 -13.91
C ALA A 215 -19.98 12.08 -14.57
N ASP A 216 -18.78 11.69 -14.14
CA ASP A 216 -17.51 12.21 -14.64
C ASP A 216 -16.47 11.12 -14.97
N ASP A 217 -16.87 9.84 -14.99
CA ASP A 217 -16.04 8.66 -15.30
C ASP A 217 -14.81 8.45 -14.37
N GLU A 218 -14.61 9.27 -13.33
CA GLU A 218 -13.40 9.25 -12.51
C GLU A 218 -13.69 9.24 -11.01
N SER A 219 -14.75 9.92 -10.58
CA SER A 219 -15.09 10.04 -9.17
C SER A 219 -15.69 8.75 -8.65
N ARG A 220 -15.17 8.29 -7.51
CA ARG A 220 -15.63 7.06 -6.88
C ARG A 220 -16.11 7.34 -5.45
N PRO A 221 -17.30 7.94 -5.25
CA PRO A 221 -17.93 7.97 -3.93
C PRO A 221 -18.14 6.55 -3.40
N GLY A 222 -17.93 6.32 -2.11
CA GLY A 222 -18.13 5.00 -1.51
C GLY A 222 -18.05 4.99 0.02
N MET A 223 -18.23 3.78 0.58
CA MET A 223 -18.29 3.54 2.03
C MET A 223 -19.24 4.50 2.76
N PRO A 224 -20.53 4.49 2.45
CA PRO A 224 -21.50 5.25 3.22
C PRO A 224 -21.53 4.75 4.66
N SER A 225 -21.61 5.69 5.61
CA SER A 225 -21.92 5.46 7.01
C SER A 225 -23.07 6.37 7.40
N ILE A 226 -24.11 5.83 8.04
CA ILE A 226 -25.33 6.57 8.38
C ILE A 226 -25.44 6.73 9.89
N THR A 227 -25.46 7.98 10.36
CA THR A 227 -25.69 8.31 11.77
C THR A 227 -27.01 9.03 11.94
N LYS A 228 -27.89 8.51 12.80
CA LYS A 228 -29.11 9.24 13.23
C LYS A 228 -28.75 10.20 14.35
N LEU A 229 -29.03 11.49 14.15
CA LEU A 229 -28.75 12.56 15.09
C LEU A 229 -29.91 12.73 16.09
N PRO A 230 -29.66 13.31 17.28
CA PRO A 230 -30.71 13.54 18.29
C PRO A 230 -31.82 14.49 17.81
N THR A 231 -31.54 15.29 16.77
CA THR A 231 -32.53 16.17 16.11
C THR A 231 -33.57 15.38 15.31
N GLY A 232 -33.34 14.09 15.08
CA GLY A 232 -34.13 13.23 14.19
C GLY A 232 -33.63 13.21 12.75
N GLN A 233 -32.69 14.10 12.39
CA GLN A 233 -32.02 14.09 11.09
C GLN A 233 -31.03 12.94 10.98
N TYR A 234 -30.68 12.59 9.75
CA TYR A 234 -29.72 11.58 9.39
C TYR A 234 -28.51 12.27 8.76
N LEU A 235 -27.32 11.77 9.08
CA LEU A 235 -26.05 12.19 8.51
C LEU A 235 -25.46 11.02 7.72
N MET A 236 -25.21 11.21 6.42
CA MET A 236 -24.44 10.29 5.61
C MET A 236 -23.02 10.82 5.52
N THR A 237 -22.05 10.00 5.94
CA THR A 237 -20.62 10.27 5.77
C THR A 237 -20.04 9.29 4.77
N TYR A 238 -19.23 9.78 3.84
CA TYR A 238 -18.63 8.98 2.77
C TYR A 238 -17.35 9.63 2.27
N TYR A 239 -16.52 8.88 1.55
CA TYR A 239 -15.36 9.43 0.87
C TYR A 239 -15.60 9.46 -0.63
N ILE A 240 -14.86 10.31 -1.33
CA ILE A 240 -14.80 10.30 -2.79
C ILE A 240 -13.35 10.07 -3.20
N ASP A 241 -13.10 8.91 -3.82
CA ASP A 241 -11.81 8.62 -4.45
C ASP A 241 -11.77 9.16 -5.90
N GLY A 242 -10.61 9.03 -6.53
CA GLY A 242 -10.32 9.49 -7.87
C GLY A 242 -9.43 10.73 -7.87
N PRO A 243 -8.87 11.11 -9.03
CA PRO A 243 -7.83 12.15 -9.13
C PRO A 243 -8.23 13.49 -8.48
N LYS A 244 -9.51 13.84 -8.59
CA LYS A 244 -10.06 15.10 -8.14
C LYS A 244 -10.16 15.20 -6.62
N TYR A 245 -10.52 14.13 -5.92
CA TYR A 245 -10.83 14.18 -4.48
C TYR A 245 -9.88 13.35 -3.62
N GLY A 246 -9.20 12.35 -4.17
CA GLY A 246 -8.10 11.63 -3.51
C GLY A 246 -8.43 11.12 -2.12
N GLY A 247 -9.63 10.55 -1.93
CA GLY A 247 -10.06 9.96 -0.67
C GLY A 247 -10.73 10.92 0.31
N SER A 248 -10.93 12.19 -0.06
CA SER A 248 -11.51 13.20 0.84
C SER A 248 -12.91 12.81 1.36
N ILE A 249 -13.17 13.09 2.64
CA ILE A 249 -14.43 12.75 3.32
C ILE A 249 -15.43 13.90 3.22
N PHE A 250 -16.68 13.56 2.92
CA PHE A 250 -17.81 14.47 2.78
C PHE A 250 -19.01 13.97 3.59
N VAL A 251 -19.93 14.90 3.86
CA VAL A 251 -21.21 14.62 4.50
C VAL A 251 -22.40 15.18 3.74
N LYS A 252 -23.54 14.51 3.88
CA LYS A 252 -24.88 15.02 3.53
C LYS A 252 -25.81 14.83 4.73
N THR A 253 -26.85 15.66 4.83
CA THR A 253 -27.91 15.54 5.83
C THR A 253 -29.25 15.20 5.15
N SER A 254 -30.11 14.52 5.88
CA SER A 254 -31.46 14.14 5.44
C SER A 254 -32.43 14.23 6.61
N ASP A 255 -33.64 14.74 6.37
CA ASP A 255 -34.69 14.80 7.40
C ASP A 255 -35.37 13.43 7.63
N ASN A 256 -35.27 12.51 6.67
CA ASN A 256 -35.97 11.23 6.70
C ASN A 256 -35.07 9.99 6.54
N GLY A 257 -33.79 10.18 6.20
CA GLY A 257 -32.87 9.07 5.98
C GLY A 257 -33.16 8.30 4.68
N ARG A 258 -33.70 8.99 3.66
CA ARG A 258 -33.89 8.52 2.27
C ARG A 258 -33.53 9.60 1.26
N GLU A 259 -33.99 10.82 1.50
CA GLU A 259 -33.81 11.95 0.58
C GLU A 259 -32.57 12.76 0.98
N TRP A 260 -31.50 12.64 0.19
CA TRP A 260 -30.21 13.31 0.43
C TRP A 260 -29.97 14.54 -0.46
N GLY A 261 -31.03 15.05 -1.10
CA GLY A 261 -30.96 16.16 -2.05
C GLY A 261 -30.52 15.73 -3.45
N ASP A 262 -29.82 16.62 -4.16
CA ASP A 262 -29.32 16.34 -5.52
C ASP A 262 -28.20 15.29 -5.47
N SER A 263 -28.40 14.17 -6.17
CA SER A 263 -27.44 13.07 -6.22
C SER A 263 -26.13 13.45 -6.91
N SER A 264 -26.14 14.46 -7.79
CA SER A 264 -24.94 15.00 -8.43
C SER A 264 -24.16 15.98 -7.54
N ALA A 265 -24.72 16.36 -6.39
CA ALA A 265 -24.02 17.20 -5.42
C ALA A 265 -23.03 16.37 -4.58
N ILE A 266 -21.83 16.91 -4.40
CA ILE A 266 -20.71 16.23 -3.72
C ILE A 266 -20.84 16.20 -2.19
N GLY A 267 -21.75 16.97 -1.60
CA GLY A 267 -21.87 17.16 -0.14
C GLY A 267 -20.93 18.22 0.42
N THR A 268 -20.86 18.31 1.75
CA THR A 268 -20.01 19.25 2.48
C THR A 268 -18.73 18.55 2.92
N PRO A 269 -17.52 19.11 2.70
CA PRO A 269 -16.29 18.47 3.13
C PRO A 269 -16.17 18.45 4.66
N VAL A 270 -15.69 17.33 5.22
CA VAL A 270 -15.30 17.22 6.63
C VAL A 270 -13.88 17.77 6.76
N GLN A 271 -13.81 19.07 7.04
CA GLN A 271 -12.56 19.83 6.95
C GLN A 271 -12.46 20.92 8.01
N THR A 272 -11.28 21.05 8.58
CA THR A 272 -10.95 22.13 9.53
C THR A 272 -10.85 23.50 8.85
N SER A 273 -10.89 24.57 9.64
CA SER A 273 -10.80 25.93 9.08
C SER A 273 -9.48 26.27 8.37
N ASP A 274 -8.40 25.55 8.70
CA ASP A 274 -7.08 25.62 8.05
C ASP A 274 -6.87 24.53 6.99
N GLU A 275 -7.98 23.92 6.56
CA GLU A 275 -8.07 22.99 5.44
C GLU A 275 -7.44 21.61 5.64
N LEU A 276 -7.24 21.16 6.89
CA LEU A 276 -6.90 19.76 7.20
C LEU A 276 -8.09 18.83 7.01
N GLN A 277 -7.86 17.66 6.42
CA GLN A 277 -8.89 16.66 6.10
C GLN A 277 -8.46 15.25 6.48
N LEU A 278 -9.42 14.48 6.99
CA LEU A 278 -9.32 13.02 7.03
C LEU A 278 -9.64 12.47 5.64
N ILE A 279 -8.96 11.39 5.25
CA ILE A 279 -9.19 10.68 3.99
C ILE A 279 -9.41 9.19 4.24
N ASP A 280 -10.20 8.58 3.36
CA ASP A 280 -10.53 7.15 3.28
C ASP A 280 -11.10 6.53 4.57
N GLY A 281 -11.73 5.36 4.42
CA GLY A 281 -12.27 4.58 5.54
C GLY A 281 -13.20 5.35 6.50
N PRO A 282 -14.09 6.24 6.01
CA PRO A 282 -14.87 7.11 6.88
C PRO A 282 -15.81 6.32 7.78
N TYR A 283 -15.98 6.82 8.99
CA TYR A 283 -17.06 6.41 9.88
C TYR A 283 -17.47 7.60 10.74
N ALA A 284 -18.76 7.77 10.98
CA ALA A 284 -19.27 8.83 11.83
C ALA A 284 -20.09 8.28 12.98
N THR A 285 -20.11 9.04 14.08
CA THR A 285 -21.04 8.82 15.17
C THR A 285 -21.40 10.14 15.84
N TRP A 286 -22.41 10.09 16.70
CA TRP A 286 -22.77 11.20 17.57
C TRP A 286 -22.61 10.79 19.02
N VAL A 287 -22.11 11.73 19.84
CA VAL A 287 -22.00 11.58 21.29
C VAL A 287 -22.73 12.72 22.01
N PRO A 288 -23.33 12.46 23.17
CA PRO A 288 -24.10 13.49 23.90
C PRO A 288 -23.24 14.55 24.60
N GLU A 289 -21.93 14.34 24.77
CA GLU A 289 -21.03 15.33 25.40
C GLU A 289 -20.41 16.31 24.40
N GLY A 290 -19.87 17.42 24.91
CA GLY A 290 -19.18 18.48 24.15
C GLY A 290 -20.03 19.75 23.98
N GLY A 291 -21.03 19.70 23.10
CA GLY A 291 -21.98 20.79 22.83
C GLY A 291 -23.32 20.68 23.58
N GLU A 292 -24.20 21.69 23.43
CA GLU A 292 -25.58 21.65 23.98
C GLU A 292 -26.41 20.50 23.37
N ASP A 293 -26.21 20.23 22.07
CA ASP A 293 -26.84 19.15 21.32
C ASP A 293 -25.90 17.95 21.10
N GLY A 294 -24.80 17.88 21.84
CA GLY A 294 -23.74 16.88 21.69
C GLY A 294 -22.70 17.23 20.61
N THR A 295 -22.00 16.21 20.13
CA THR A 295 -20.87 16.33 19.18
C THR A 295 -20.95 15.23 18.13
N ILE A 296 -20.76 15.62 16.86
CA ILE A 296 -20.54 14.68 15.76
C ILE A 296 -19.04 14.42 15.65
N LEU A 297 -18.65 13.15 15.57
CA LEU A 297 -17.28 12.70 15.42
C LEU A 297 -17.13 11.92 14.13
N VAL A 298 -16.09 12.24 13.36
CA VAL A 298 -15.74 11.54 12.12
C VAL A 298 -14.33 10.99 12.25
N ALA A 299 -14.20 9.71 11.94
CA ALA A 299 -12.93 9.01 11.78
C ALA A 299 -12.58 8.85 10.30
N GLY A 300 -11.29 8.69 10.04
CA GLY A 300 -10.76 8.36 8.73
C GLY A 300 -9.38 7.73 8.88
N LYS A 301 -8.84 7.26 7.77
CA LYS A 301 -7.61 6.48 7.76
C LYS A 301 -6.36 7.33 7.89
N THR A 302 -6.26 8.37 7.07
CA THR A 302 -5.07 9.23 6.98
C THR A 302 -5.48 10.69 7.18
N PHE A 303 -4.59 11.50 7.75
CA PHE A 303 -4.80 12.93 7.93
C PHE A 303 -3.85 13.74 7.04
N ARG A 304 -4.40 14.71 6.29
CA ARG A 304 -3.65 15.48 5.29
C ARG A 304 -3.91 16.99 5.39
N ASP A 305 -2.94 17.77 4.92
CA ASP A 305 -3.08 19.21 4.75
C ASP A 305 -3.74 19.60 3.41
N LYS A 306 -4.01 20.88 3.21
CA LYS A 306 -4.58 21.44 1.97
C LYS A 306 -3.76 21.19 0.71
N HIS A 307 -2.49 20.83 0.86
CA HIS A 307 -1.58 20.48 -0.22
C HIS A 307 -1.53 18.96 -0.43
N ARG A 308 -2.40 18.20 0.25
CA ARG A 308 -2.47 16.73 0.26
C ARG A 308 -1.24 16.06 0.87
N ASN A 309 -0.42 16.80 1.61
CA ASN A 309 0.69 16.20 2.33
C ASN A 309 0.16 15.49 3.59
N PRO A 310 0.71 14.33 3.94
CA PRO A 310 0.46 13.70 5.23
C PRO A 310 0.89 14.65 6.35
N VAL A 311 0.12 14.70 7.43
CA VAL A 311 0.53 15.43 8.65
C VAL A 311 0.96 14.44 9.74
N PRO A 312 1.87 14.83 10.66
CA PRO A 312 2.42 13.93 11.69
C PRO A 312 1.36 13.30 12.61
N ASP A 313 0.16 13.88 12.66
CA ASP A 313 -0.92 13.48 13.56
C ASP A 313 -1.84 12.42 12.93
N SER A 314 -1.52 11.96 11.71
CA SER A 314 -2.25 10.90 11.02
C SER A 314 -2.34 9.63 11.89
N GLY A 315 -3.49 8.96 11.86
CA GLY A 315 -3.75 7.80 12.72
C GLY A 315 -3.98 8.10 14.21
N THR A 316 -3.89 9.36 14.65
CA THR A 316 -4.03 9.75 16.07
C THR A 316 -5.20 10.68 16.37
N VAL A 317 -5.93 11.13 15.35
CA VAL A 317 -6.98 12.16 15.48
C VAL A 317 -8.32 11.75 14.84
N LEU A 318 -9.39 12.32 15.40
CA LEU A 318 -10.73 12.39 14.79
C LEU A 318 -11.05 13.85 14.47
N LEU A 319 -12.05 14.10 13.63
CA LEU A 319 -12.62 15.43 13.43
C LEU A 319 -13.97 15.54 14.15
N ALA A 320 -14.12 16.62 14.93
CA ALA A 320 -15.30 16.88 15.75
C ALA A 320 -16.02 18.17 15.33
N THR A 321 -17.35 18.19 15.38
CA THR A 321 -18.16 19.41 15.28
C THR A 321 -19.34 19.35 16.24
N THR A 322 -19.69 20.48 16.84
CA THR A 322 -20.93 20.64 17.63
C THR A 322 -22.08 21.20 16.80
N GLU A 323 -21.85 21.55 15.54
CA GLU A 323 -22.88 22.03 14.62
C GLU A 323 -23.58 20.83 13.97
N MET A 324 -24.85 20.60 14.34
CA MET A 324 -25.62 19.42 13.93
C MET A 324 -26.03 19.43 12.44
N ASP A 325 -25.87 20.55 11.74
CA ASP A 325 -25.98 20.60 10.27
C ASP A 325 -24.72 20.07 9.56
N ALA A 326 -23.69 19.71 10.33
CA ALA A 326 -22.40 19.20 9.90
C ALA A 326 -21.65 20.13 8.91
N MET A 327 -21.98 21.43 8.89
CA MET A 327 -21.31 22.43 8.04
C MET A 327 -19.95 22.90 8.59
N GLY A 328 -19.63 22.52 9.84
CA GLY A 328 -18.43 22.93 10.55
C GLY A 328 -18.63 24.24 11.36
N PRO A 329 -17.60 24.70 12.06
CA PRO A 329 -16.20 24.30 11.93
C PRO A 329 -15.92 22.89 12.47
N TRP A 330 -15.06 22.15 11.77
CA TRP A 330 -14.51 20.89 12.27
C TRP A 330 -13.19 21.14 13.01
N THR A 331 -12.98 20.42 14.11
CA THR A 331 -11.81 20.56 14.97
C THR A 331 -11.15 19.20 15.22
N PRO A 332 -9.81 19.08 15.12
CA PRO A 332 -9.12 17.86 15.46
C PRO A 332 -9.17 17.57 16.96
N VAL A 333 -9.51 16.34 17.31
CA VAL A 333 -9.50 15.82 18.68
C VAL A 333 -8.75 14.49 18.74
N SER A 334 -8.13 14.17 19.87
CA SER A 334 -7.39 12.91 20.03
C SER A 334 -8.30 11.70 19.85
N ALA A 335 -7.84 10.71 19.10
CA ALA A 335 -8.55 9.45 18.88
C ALA A 335 -8.41 8.49 20.08
N PRO A 336 -9.43 7.65 20.39
CA PRO A 336 -9.31 6.60 21.39
C PRO A 336 -8.25 5.53 21.09
N LEU A 337 -7.97 5.29 19.81
CA LEU A 337 -7.00 4.33 19.31
C LEU A 337 -6.02 5.02 18.36
N TRP A 338 -4.73 4.92 18.66
CA TRP A 338 -3.64 5.39 17.80
C TRP A 338 -3.05 4.21 17.03
N PHE A 339 -2.75 4.43 15.76
CA PHE A 339 -2.14 3.45 14.88
C PHE A 339 -1.21 4.14 13.88
N ASP A 340 -0.15 3.45 13.49
CA ASP A 340 0.70 3.85 12.38
C ASP A 340 -0.12 3.70 11.09
N ASP A 341 -0.25 4.76 10.29
CA ASP A 341 -1.12 4.74 9.10
C ASP A 341 -0.50 3.99 7.90
N GLU A 342 -1.19 3.96 6.75
CA GLU A 342 -0.68 3.30 5.54
C GLU A 342 0.70 3.81 5.10
N LEU A 343 1.01 5.09 5.30
CA LEU A 343 2.25 5.69 4.85
C LEU A 343 3.41 5.31 5.75
N GLU A 344 3.15 5.17 7.04
CA GLU A 344 4.14 4.70 8.01
C GLU A 344 4.38 3.21 7.89
N THR A 345 3.32 2.40 7.71
CA THR A 345 3.45 0.94 7.63
C THR A 345 3.73 0.43 6.22
N SER A 346 3.60 1.27 5.19
CA SER A 346 3.57 0.87 3.77
C SER A 346 2.52 -0.22 3.47
N HIS A 347 1.41 -0.26 4.23
CA HIS A 347 0.44 -1.35 4.15
C HIS A 347 -0.99 -0.84 3.99
N ARG A 348 -1.54 -0.98 2.77
CA ARG A 348 -2.85 -0.41 2.40
C ARG A 348 -4.01 -0.86 3.29
N SER A 349 -4.00 -2.09 3.78
CA SER A 349 -5.11 -2.63 4.59
C SER A 349 -5.24 -2.01 5.99
N VAL A 350 -4.25 -1.22 6.43
CA VAL A 350 -4.33 -0.53 7.71
C VAL A 350 -5.42 0.51 7.67
N ALA A 351 -6.20 0.55 8.75
CA ALA A 351 -7.30 1.45 8.98
C ALA A 351 -8.29 1.57 7.82
N TRP A 352 -8.57 0.45 7.15
CA TRP A 352 -9.50 0.41 6.04
C TRP A 352 -10.92 0.82 6.44
N THR A 353 -11.30 0.58 7.70
CA THR A 353 -12.41 1.30 8.33
C THR A 353 -12.08 1.59 9.79
N THR A 354 -12.60 2.69 10.31
CA THR A 354 -12.33 3.21 11.64
C THR A 354 -13.63 3.35 12.43
N ALA A 355 -14.29 2.22 12.72
CA ALA A 355 -15.62 2.23 13.32
C ALA A 355 -15.62 2.90 14.71
N LEU A 356 -16.63 3.74 14.95
CA LEU A 356 -16.82 4.47 16.19
C LEU A 356 -18.11 4.01 16.88
N LEU A 357 -18.05 3.79 18.18
CA LEU A 357 -19.21 3.39 18.97
C LEU A 357 -19.22 4.11 20.33
N PRO A 358 -20.24 4.94 20.61
CA PRO A 358 -20.40 5.55 21.93
C PRO A 358 -20.59 4.48 23.01
N ALA A 359 -19.95 4.66 24.16
CA ALA A 359 -20.18 3.85 25.34
C ALA A 359 -21.62 4.07 25.87
N GLY A 360 -22.22 3.07 26.52
CA GLY A 360 -23.60 3.18 27.02
C GLY A 360 -23.81 4.29 28.06
N ASN A 361 -22.74 4.75 28.71
CA ASN A 361 -22.78 5.87 29.64
C ASN A 361 -22.77 7.26 28.97
N GLY A 362 -22.58 7.33 27.65
CA GLY A 362 -22.53 8.58 26.88
C GLY A 362 -21.25 9.42 27.07
N SER A 363 -20.30 8.99 27.89
CA SER A 363 -19.12 9.77 28.32
C SER A 363 -17.78 9.22 27.79
N GLU A 364 -17.83 8.10 27.08
CA GLU A 364 -16.68 7.43 26.50
C GLU A 364 -16.97 7.01 25.06
N LEU A 365 -15.91 6.86 24.28
CA LEU A 365 -15.97 6.45 22.89
C LEU A 365 -15.08 5.22 22.69
N LEU A 366 -15.60 4.22 21.99
CA LEU A 366 -14.83 3.11 21.48
C LEU A 366 -14.49 3.36 20.00
N GLN A 367 -13.28 2.99 19.61
CA GLN A 367 -12.82 3.02 18.23
C GLN A 367 -12.25 1.66 17.87
N PHE A 368 -12.59 1.12 16.71
CA PHE A 368 -12.10 -0.15 16.18
C PHE A 368 -11.43 0.09 14.84
N THR A 369 -10.29 -0.54 14.60
CA THR A 369 -9.65 -0.48 13.29
C THR A 369 -8.71 -1.67 13.04
N SER A 370 -8.32 -1.84 11.78
CA SER A 370 -7.27 -2.78 11.40
C SER A 370 -5.90 -2.13 11.56
N THR A 371 -4.97 -2.75 12.28
CA THR A 371 -3.60 -2.25 12.48
C THR A 371 -2.58 -3.25 11.98
N TYR A 372 -1.40 -2.78 11.61
CA TYR A 372 -0.35 -3.67 11.10
C TYR A 372 0.18 -4.59 12.20
N ALA A 373 0.07 -5.90 11.97
CA ALA A 373 0.52 -6.95 12.89
C ALA A 373 1.89 -7.53 12.51
N GLY A 374 2.52 -7.02 11.45
CA GLY A 374 3.69 -7.63 10.83
C GLY A 374 3.30 -8.71 9.80
N HIS A 375 4.32 -9.23 9.10
CA HIS A 375 4.16 -10.31 8.10
C HIS A 375 3.14 -10.04 6.99
N GLY A 376 2.92 -8.78 6.62
CA GLY A 376 1.92 -8.39 5.61
C GLY A 376 0.48 -8.57 6.08
N LYS A 377 0.23 -8.62 7.39
CA LYS A 377 -1.09 -8.85 7.96
C LYS A 377 -1.54 -7.69 8.83
N THR A 378 -2.85 -7.61 8.95
CA THR A 378 -3.56 -6.70 9.83
C THR A 378 -4.32 -7.49 10.87
N GLU A 379 -4.23 -7.02 12.11
CA GLU A 379 -5.05 -7.46 13.24
C GLU A 379 -6.18 -6.45 13.49
N ILE A 380 -7.22 -6.85 14.22
CA ILE A 380 -8.26 -5.92 14.66
C ILE A 380 -7.92 -5.45 16.08
N ARG A 381 -7.76 -4.15 16.26
CA ARG A 381 -7.59 -3.51 17.57
C ARG A 381 -8.78 -2.61 17.89
N TYR A 382 -8.95 -2.36 19.17
CA TYR A 382 -9.91 -1.40 19.68
C TYR A 382 -9.32 -0.57 20.82
N GLY A 383 -9.69 0.71 20.87
CA GLY A 383 -9.34 1.64 21.94
C GLY A 383 -10.59 2.23 22.57
N ARG A 384 -10.46 2.71 23.81
CA ARG A 384 -11.54 3.39 24.53
C ARG A 384 -10.97 4.60 25.24
N ALA A 385 -11.63 5.74 25.12
CA ALA A 385 -11.24 6.97 25.80
C ALA A 385 -12.47 7.72 26.33
N SER A 386 -12.29 8.49 27.40
CA SER A 386 -13.31 9.44 27.86
C SER A 386 -13.37 10.63 26.90
N LEU A 387 -14.58 11.08 26.59
CA LEU A 387 -14.83 12.27 25.78
C LEU A 387 -14.21 13.51 26.42
N SER A 388 -14.22 13.61 27.75
CA SER A 388 -13.54 14.68 28.50
C SER A 388 -12.01 14.71 28.34
N ALA A 389 -11.40 13.57 27.97
CA ALA A 389 -9.97 13.46 27.69
C ALA A 389 -9.64 13.71 26.21
N MET A 390 -10.64 13.75 25.32
CA MET A 390 -10.51 14.12 23.91
C MET A 390 -10.45 15.65 23.79
N VAL A 391 -9.38 16.24 24.34
CA VAL A 391 -9.13 17.69 24.29
C VAL A 391 -8.81 18.10 22.85
N GLU A 392 -9.14 19.35 22.50
CA GLU A 392 -8.62 19.99 21.27
C GLU A 392 -7.11 19.75 21.17
N TYR A 393 -6.70 19.23 20.03
CA TYR A 393 -5.31 18.89 19.81
C TYR A 393 -4.44 20.15 19.75
N ASP A 394 -3.63 20.39 20.79
CA ASP A 394 -2.65 21.50 20.83
C ASP A 394 -1.34 21.08 20.14
N ARG A 395 -1.19 21.48 18.87
CA ARG A 395 0.01 21.23 18.04
C ARG A 395 1.31 21.73 18.68
N ASP A 396 1.28 22.69 19.62
CA ASP A 396 2.49 23.23 20.26
C ASP A 396 3.03 22.32 21.39
N SER A 397 2.28 21.28 21.78
CA SER A 397 2.61 20.44 22.95
C SER A 397 3.46 19.20 22.65
N SER A 398 3.80 18.92 21.38
CA SER A 398 4.52 17.71 20.95
C SER A 398 6.06 17.86 20.87
N GLU A 399 6.70 18.51 21.84
CA GLU A 399 8.08 18.14 22.21
C GLU A 399 8.04 16.86 23.06
N ARG A 400 7.64 15.73 22.47
CA ARG A 400 7.83 14.43 23.14
C ARG A 400 9.29 14.03 23.05
N SER A 401 9.92 14.01 24.22
CA SER A 401 11.26 13.53 24.50
C SER A 401 11.51 12.13 23.92
N VAL A 402 12.19 12.08 22.78
CA VAL A 402 12.82 10.84 22.32
C VAL A 402 13.97 10.56 23.28
N SER A 403 13.79 9.62 24.20
CA SER A 403 14.83 9.18 25.12
C SER A 403 15.90 8.37 24.37
N HIS A 404 16.80 9.05 23.66
CA HIS A 404 18.05 8.48 23.19
C HIS A 404 19.09 8.52 24.31
N SER A 405 19.53 7.34 24.75
CA SER A 405 20.69 7.21 25.65
C SER A 405 21.95 7.67 24.91
N PRO A 406 22.75 8.63 25.44
CA PRO A 406 23.92 9.13 24.73
C PRO A 406 25.13 8.26 25.02
N THR A 407 25.81 7.79 23.96
CA THR A 407 27.24 7.47 24.06
C THR A 407 28.04 8.44 23.20
N ASN A 408 29.01 9.02 23.88
CA ASN A 408 29.81 10.18 23.53
C ASN A 408 30.97 9.78 22.60
N ARG A 409 31.26 10.55 21.53
CA ARG A 409 32.63 10.83 21.05
C ARG A 409 32.73 11.84 19.90
N ASP A 410 33.37 12.96 20.24
CA ASP A 410 34.31 13.80 19.50
C ASP A 410 33.96 14.37 18.12
N GLU A 411 33.68 15.68 18.14
CA GLU A 411 33.91 16.62 17.06
C GLU A 411 35.41 16.68 16.68
N SER A 412 35.74 16.61 15.38
CA SER A 412 36.76 17.51 14.81
C SER A 412 36.75 17.59 13.28
N ALA A 413 36.78 18.85 12.81
CA ALA A 413 37.44 19.38 11.62
C ALA A 413 36.79 19.22 10.22
N HIS A 414 36.18 20.32 9.79
CA HIS A 414 36.00 20.69 8.37
C HIS A 414 37.31 20.75 7.58
N ARG A 415 37.36 20.12 6.39
CA ARG A 415 38.26 20.54 5.29
C ARG A 415 37.74 20.12 3.91
N ARG A 416 37.55 21.11 3.02
CA ARG A 416 37.19 21.03 1.59
C ARG A 416 38.21 20.23 0.75
N THR A 417 37.76 19.35 -0.18
CA THR A 417 38.37 19.15 -1.53
C THR A 417 37.63 18.15 -2.45
N ARG A 418 37.17 18.64 -3.62
CA ARG A 418 37.06 18.06 -4.98
C ARG A 418 36.95 16.52 -5.17
N GLY A 419 35.80 16.12 -5.74
CA GLY A 419 35.39 14.76 -6.08
C GLY A 419 36.22 14.03 -7.13
N ASN A 420 36.35 12.72 -6.86
CA ASN A 420 36.89 11.63 -7.66
C ASN A 420 35.74 10.65 -7.94
N THR A 421 35.83 9.75 -8.93
CA THR A 421 34.86 8.68 -9.28
C THR A 421 35.53 7.32 -9.17
N GLN A 422 34.91 6.30 -8.57
CA GLN A 422 35.33 4.89 -8.76
C GLN A 422 34.14 3.94 -9.00
N PHE A 423 34.25 3.04 -9.97
CA PHE A 423 33.40 1.86 -10.16
C PHE A 423 33.65 0.84 -9.05
N ILE A 424 32.60 0.10 -8.68
CA ILE A 424 32.60 -0.81 -7.55
C ILE A 424 32.52 -2.26 -8.03
N SER A 425 33.56 -3.01 -7.68
CA SER A 425 33.59 -4.47 -7.68
C SER A 425 32.68 -4.99 -6.56
N ARG A 426 32.03 -6.15 -6.78
CA ARG A 426 31.15 -6.92 -5.87
C ARG A 426 31.41 -6.59 -4.37
N PRO A 427 30.43 -6.03 -3.62
CA PRO A 427 30.60 -5.80 -2.19
C PRO A 427 30.61 -7.15 -1.48
N THR A 428 31.79 -7.62 -1.07
CA THR A 428 31.91 -8.77 -0.17
C THR A 428 31.76 -8.29 1.27
N ASP A 429 30.54 -8.18 1.78
CA ASP A 429 30.32 -8.16 3.22
C ASP A 429 30.26 -9.60 3.73
N SER A 430 31.44 -10.23 3.77
CA SER A 430 31.71 -11.40 4.57
C SER A 430 33.21 -11.56 4.68
N THR A 431 33.67 -11.92 5.88
CA THR A 431 35.01 -12.49 6.12
C THR A 431 35.47 -13.27 4.90
N PRO A 432 36.63 -12.96 4.29
CA PRO A 432 37.01 -13.57 3.03
C PRO A 432 37.01 -15.09 3.19
N PRO A 433 36.33 -15.84 2.29
CA PRO A 433 36.45 -17.29 2.29
C PRO A 433 37.94 -17.64 2.19
N ALA A 434 38.36 -18.64 2.96
CA ALA A 434 39.75 -19.04 3.08
C ALA A 434 40.43 -19.12 1.69
N GLU A 435 41.63 -18.53 1.60
CA GLU A 435 42.46 -18.36 0.40
C GLU A 435 42.26 -19.45 -0.66
N THR A 436 41.77 -19.08 -1.84
CA THR A 436 41.82 -19.95 -3.02
C THR A 436 42.21 -19.17 -4.30
N HIS A 437 43.40 -19.45 -4.81
CA HIS A 437 43.86 -19.26 -6.21
C HIS A 437 43.78 -17.88 -6.93
N HIS A 438 43.76 -16.72 -6.25
CA HIS A 438 43.83 -15.43 -6.97
C HIS A 438 45.24 -14.99 -7.39
N VAL A 439 45.42 -14.66 -8.67
CA VAL A 439 46.68 -14.09 -9.20
C VAL A 439 46.71 -12.58 -8.96
N LYS A 440 47.44 -12.15 -7.93
CA LYS A 440 47.55 -10.73 -7.50
C LYS A 440 47.94 -9.74 -8.61
N SER A 441 48.68 -10.19 -9.62
CA SER A 441 49.05 -9.34 -10.75
C SER A 441 47.91 -9.09 -11.73
N LEU A 442 46.92 -9.98 -11.83
CA LEU A 442 45.73 -9.77 -12.64
C LEU A 442 44.79 -8.78 -11.96
N VAL A 443 44.55 -8.93 -10.66
CA VAL A 443 43.76 -7.98 -9.86
C VAL A 443 44.25 -6.55 -10.09
N LYS A 444 45.54 -6.31 -9.87
CA LYS A 444 46.16 -4.99 -10.08
C LYS A 444 46.08 -4.47 -11.52
N ALA A 445 46.05 -5.35 -12.52
CA ALA A 445 45.93 -4.94 -13.91
C ALA A 445 44.50 -4.50 -14.25
N PHE A 446 43.49 -5.18 -13.71
CA PHE A 446 42.09 -4.80 -13.86
C PHE A 446 41.75 -3.57 -13.03
N ASP A 447 42.25 -3.43 -11.79
CA ASP A 447 42.12 -2.20 -10.99
C ASP A 447 42.61 -0.96 -11.76
N LEU A 448 43.72 -1.10 -12.49
CA LEU A 448 44.27 -0.01 -13.31
C LEU A 448 43.41 0.28 -14.55
N LEU A 449 42.84 -0.75 -15.19
CA LEU A 449 41.93 -0.55 -16.33
C LEU A 449 40.66 0.17 -15.91
N GLU A 450 40.06 -0.25 -14.79
CA GLU A 450 38.87 0.39 -14.20
C GLU A 450 39.18 1.83 -13.79
N THR A 451 40.33 2.08 -13.16
CA THR A 451 40.72 3.46 -12.79
C THR A 451 40.90 4.36 -14.01
N ILE A 452 41.51 3.87 -15.10
CA ILE A 452 41.66 4.64 -16.34
C ILE A 452 40.31 4.99 -16.95
N GLU A 453 39.39 4.04 -16.92
CA GLU A 453 38.05 4.22 -17.48
C GLU A 453 37.29 5.32 -16.69
N GLN A 454 37.39 5.31 -15.35
CA GLN A 454 36.80 6.33 -14.46
C GLN A 454 37.35 7.74 -14.65
N THR A 455 38.67 7.86 -14.81
CA THR A 455 39.34 9.16 -14.86
C THR A 455 39.44 9.73 -16.27
N GLY A 456 39.17 8.91 -17.29
CA GLY A 456 39.61 9.19 -18.65
C GLY A 456 41.14 9.11 -18.80
N PRO A 457 41.71 9.71 -19.86
CA PRO A 457 43.15 9.69 -20.12
C PRO A 457 43.97 10.16 -18.90
N VAL A 458 44.87 9.30 -18.42
CA VAL A 458 45.56 9.55 -17.14
C VAL A 458 47.02 9.09 -17.12
N GLY A 459 47.87 9.86 -16.44
CA GLY A 459 49.30 9.59 -16.30
C GLY A 459 49.64 8.56 -15.21
N VAL A 460 50.80 7.89 -15.36
CA VAL A 460 51.29 6.84 -14.44
C VAL A 460 51.40 7.30 -12.98
N THR A 461 51.77 8.57 -12.74
CA THR A 461 51.90 9.12 -11.38
C THR A 461 50.55 9.19 -10.68
N GLU A 462 49.52 9.59 -11.41
CA GLU A 462 48.18 9.77 -10.87
C GLU A 462 47.51 8.41 -10.63
N LEU A 463 47.66 7.46 -11.55
CA LEU A 463 47.21 6.08 -11.35
C LEU A 463 47.86 5.42 -10.12
N ALA A 464 49.16 5.63 -9.91
CA ALA A 464 49.85 5.13 -8.72
C ALA A 464 49.31 5.74 -7.42
N ARG A 465 48.94 7.02 -7.45
CA ARG A 465 48.34 7.73 -6.32
C ARG A 465 46.95 7.18 -6.00
N GLN A 466 46.11 6.96 -7.02
CA GLN A 466 44.72 6.56 -6.84
C GLN A 466 44.56 5.07 -6.46
N THR A 467 45.39 4.20 -7.04
CA THR A 467 45.32 2.74 -6.77
C THR A 467 46.18 2.29 -5.59
N GLY A 468 47.05 3.15 -5.06
CA GLY A 468 48.04 2.77 -4.04
C GLY A 468 49.14 1.82 -4.56
N ILE A 469 49.18 1.53 -5.86
CA ILE A 469 50.19 0.68 -6.49
C ILE A 469 51.47 1.48 -6.72
N ALA A 470 52.63 0.90 -6.40
CA ALA A 470 53.92 1.53 -6.66
C ALA A 470 54.07 1.95 -8.13
N LYS A 471 54.53 3.18 -8.38
CA LYS A 471 54.65 3.76 -9.74
C LYS A 471 55.42 2.88 -10.73
N SER A 472 56.45 2.18 -10.27
CA SER A 472 57.23 1.22 -11.08
C SER A 472 56.44 -0.03 -11.46
N SER A 473 55.51 -0.47 -10.62
CA SER A 473 54.58 -1.57 -10.91
C SER A 473 53.46 -1.12 -11.85
N VAL A 474 52.86 0.07 -11.62
CA VAL A 474 51.88 0.66 -12.55
C VAL A 474 52.44 0.74 -13.97
N TYR A 475 53.67 1.24 -14.12
CA TYR A 475 54.32 1.28 -15.43
C TYR A 475 54.40 -0.09 -16.10
N LYS A 476 54.79 -1.15 -15.37
CA LYS A 476 54.89 -2.51 -15.92
C LYS A 476 53.54 -3.08 -16.34
N TYR A 477 52.49 -2.84 -15.54
CA TYR A 477 51.14 -3.27 -15.88
C TYR A 477 50.62 -2.54 -17.12
N LEU A 478 50.78 -1.22 -17.19
CA LEU A 478 50.33 -0.43 -18.35
C LEU A 478 51.12 -0.73 -19.62
N ASP A 479 52.43 -1.01 -19.51
CA ASP A 479 53.24 -1.44 -20.65
C ASP A 479 52.76 -2.80 -21.19
N THR A 480 52.42 -3.72 -20.28
CA THR A 480 51.84 -5.04 -20.62
C THR A 480 50.46 -4.88 -21.26
N LEU A 481 49.55 -4.11 -20.65
CA LEU A 481 48.21 -3.85 -21.18
C LEU A 481 48.26 -3.16 -22.53
N ARG A 482 49.23 -2.27 -22.76
CA ARG A 482 49.46 -1.59 -24.03
C ARG A 482 49.96 -2.58 -25.08
N HIS A 483 50.92 -3.44 -24.73
CA HIS A 483 51.40 -4.50 -25.61
C HIS A 483 50.27 -5.47 -26.02
N LEU A 484 49.37 -5.78 -25.09
CA LEU A 484 48.17 -6.58 -25.35
C LEU A 484 47.06 -5.80 -26.09
N GLY A 485 47.19 -4.48 -26.23
CA GLY A 485 46.24 -3.62 -26.95
C GLY A 485 44.97 -3.28 -26.18
N TYR A 486 44.98 -3.38 -24.85
CA TYR A 486 43.86 -3.00 -23.96
C TYR A 486 43.91 -1.54 -23.51
N VAL A 487 45.08 -0.91 -23.58
CA VAL A 487 45.25 0.54 -23.38
C VAL A 487 46.03 1.18 -24.51
N THR A 488 45.78 2.46 -24.75
CA THR A 488 46.53 3.33 -25.66
C THR A 488 47.36 4.32 -24.85
N LYS A 489 48.36 4.94 -25.48
CA LYS A 489 49.18 5.98 -24.84
C LYS A 489 49.42 7.14 -25.78
N THR A 490 49.01 8.33 -25.36
CA THR A 490 49.18 9.60 -26.09
C THR A 490 49.68 10.65 -25.10
N ASP A 491 50.71 11.41 -25.46
CA ASP A 491 51.27 12.51 -24.65
C ASP A 491 51.60 12.17 -23.18
N GLY A 492 51.90 10.90 -22.90
CA GLY A 492 52.26 10.42 -21.56
C GLY A 492 51.08 9.90 -20.74
N GLU A 493 49.86 10.07 -21.23
CA GLU A 493 48.60 9.60 -20.64
C GLU A 493 48.15 8.28 -21.26
N TYR A 494 47.50 7.46 -20.45
CA TYR A 494 46.95 6.15 -20.83
C TYR A 494 45.44 6.22 -20.85
N ALA A 495 44.82 5.65 -21.88
CA ALA A 495 43.37 5.54 -22.04
C ALA A 495 43.00 4.10 -22.42
N THR A 496 41.75 3.69 -22.17
CA THR A 496 41.24 2.39 -22.62
C THR A 496 41.24 2.29 -24.15
N SER A 497 41.43 1.08 -24.67
CA SER A 497 41.43 0.81 -26.11
C SER A 497 40.02 0.41 -26.57
N LEU A 498 39.66 0.79 -27.80
CA LEU A 498 38.43 0.32 -28.48
C LEU A 498 38.37 -1.21 -28.65
N ARG A 499 39.46 -1.92 -28.37
CA ARG A 499 39.44 -3.39 -28.24
C ARG A 499 38.42 -3.84 -27.19
N LEU A 500 38.26 -3.11 -26.09
CA LEU A 500 37.27 -3.40 -25.04
C LEU A 500 35.83 -3.22 -25.55
N PHE A 501 35.58 -2.21 -26.38
CA PHE A 501 34.28 -1.98 -27.02
C PHE A 501 33.82 -3.17 -27.89
N ARG A 502 34.76 -3.84 -28.57
CA ARG A 502 34.45 -5.07 -29.33
C ARG A 502 33.93 -6.20 -28.44
N PHE A 503 34.48 -6.36 -27.23
CA PHE A 503 33.99 -7.36 -26.28
C PHE A 503 32.57 -7.05 -25.84
N GLY A 504 32.31 -5.78 -25.46
CA GLY A 504 30.97 -5.33 -25.08
C GLY A 504 29.93 -5.58 -26.18
N GLN A 505 30.22 -5.20 -27.43
CA GLN A 505 29.32 -5.47 -28.54
C GLN A 505 29.03 -6.96 -28.75
N GLN A 506 30.05 -7.81 -28.64
CA GLN A 506 29.88 -9.24 -28.83
C GLN A 506 29.16 -9.93 -27.67
N ILE A 507 29.22 -9.36 -26.46
CA ILE A 507 28.43 -9.80 -25.31
C ILE A 507 26.98 -9.41 -25.53
N LEU A 508 26.70 -8.14 -25.86
CA LEU A 508 25.34 -7.66 -26.11
C LEU A 508 24.65 -8.42 -27.25
N SER A 509 25.36 -8.74 -28.34
CA SER A 509 24.81 -9.51 -29.46
C SER A 509 24.48 -10.98 -29.15
N ARG A 510 24.77 -11.46 -27.93
CA ARG A 510 24.40 -12.81 -27.46
C ARG A 510 23.12 -12.79 -26.60
N HIS A 511 22.63 -11.61 -26.24
CA HIS A 511 21.38 -11.45 -25.51
C HIS A 511 20.31 -10.99 -26.50
N ASP A 512 19.57 -11.94 -27.07
CA ASP A 512 18.48 -11.65 -28.03
C ASP A 512 17.47 -10.65 -27.46
N VAL A 513 17.17 -10.77 -26.16
CA VAL A 513 16.32 -9.83 -25.42
C VAL A 513 16.83 -8.39 -25.49
N CYS A 514 18.15 -8.16 -25.52
CA CYS A 514 18.72 -6.81 -25.59
C CYS A 514 18.51 -6.18 -26.98
N GLU A 515 18.62 -6.95 -28.05
CA GLU A 515 18.39 -6.45 -29.41
C GLU A 515 16.92 -6.08 -29.64
N ILE A 516 16.00 -6.88 -29.10
CA ILE A 516 14.55 -6.68 -29.16
C ILE A 516 14.13 -5.49 -28.28
N ALA A 517 14.63 -5.45 -27.05
CA ALA A 517 14.22 -4.46 -26.06
C ALA A 517 14.71 -3.05 -26.35
N LYS A 518 15.89 -2.89 -26.97
CA LYS A 518 16.51 -1.58 -27.18
C LYS A 518 15.62 -0.55 -27.92
N PRO A 519 15.04 -0.83 -29.10
CA PRO A 519 14.18 0.13 -29.79
C PRO A 519 12.89 0.44 -28.99
N GLU A 520 12.32 -0.58 -28.36
CA GLU A 520 11.12 -0.46 -27.52
C GLU A 520 11.36 0.43 -26.29
N LEU A 521 12.55 0.32 -25.67
CA LEU A 521 12.94 1.10 -24.50
C LEU A 521 13.20 2.57 -24.87
N GLN A 522 13.80 2.82 -26.03
CA GLN A 522 13.97 4.17 -26.56
C GLN A 522 12.61 4.84 -26.81
N ALA A 523 11.70 4.15 -27.50
CA ALA A 523 10.35 4.66 -27.75
C ALA A 523 9.56 4.88 -26.44
N LEU A 524 9.69 3.97 -25.47
CA LEU A 524 9.05 4.11 -24.17
C LEU A 524 9.60 5.33 -23.42
N SER A 525 10.92 5.46 -23.31
CA SER A 525 11.60 6.57 -22.64
C SER A 525 11.24 7.93 -23.26
N GLU A 526 11.21 8.03 -24.60
CA GLU A 526 10.77 9.24 -25.30
C GLU A 526 9.30 9.58 -25.01
N ARG A 527 8.44 8.56 -24.89
CA ARG A 527 7.00 8.72 -24.67
C ARG A 527 6.68 9.12 -23.23
N ILE A 528 7.33 8.51 -22.25
CA ILE A 528 7.06 8.78 -20.83
C ILE A 528 7.94 9.90 -20.27
N GLY A 529 9.04 10.25 -20.95
CA GLY A 529 9.97 11.30 -20.54
C GLY A 529 10.88 10.90 -19.38
N GLU A 530 11.18 9.61 -19.20
CA GLU A 530 11.82 9.04 -18.01
C GLU A 530 12.89 8.03 -18.40
N THR A 531 13.83 7.73 -17.50
CA THR A 531 14.90 6.77 -17.77
C THR A 531 14.36 5.35 -17.68
N VAL A 532 14.64 4.54 -18.70
CA VAL A 532 14.21 3.15 -18.79
C VAL A 532 15.42 2.25 -18.97
N SER A 533 15.44 1.16 -18.22
CA SER A 533 16.55 0.23 -18.14
C SER A 533 16.12 -1.21 -18.44
N LEU A 534 17.01 -1.97 -19.08
CA LEU A 534 16.91 -3.41 -19.24
C LEU A 534 17.87 -4.09 -18.26
N ILE A 535 17.32 -4.98 -17.44
CA ILE A 535 18.05 -5.66 -16.37
C ILE A 535 18.01 -7.18 -16.61
N VAL A 536 19.13 -7.85 -16.36
CA VAL A 536 19.24 -9.32 -16.36
C VAL A 536 19.91 -9.81 -15.08
N GLU A 537 19.80 -11.11 -14.82
CA GLU A 537 20.53 -11.76 -13.73
C GLU A 537 21.87 -12.30 -14.24
N GLU A 538 22.95 -12.06 -13.50
CA GLU A 538 24.23 -12.75 -13.68
C GLU A 538 24.89 -12.98 -12.32
N GLU A 539 25.07 -14.25 -11.93
CA GLU A 539 25.78 -14.67 -10.72
C GLU A 539 25.21 -14.03 -9.43
N GLY A 540 23.88 -13.88 -9.36
CA GLY A 540 23.17 -13.31 -8.20
C GLY A 540 23.13 -11.78 -8.15
N ASP A 541 23.59 -11.10 -9.21
CA ASP A 541 23.42 -9.66 -9.37
C ASP A 541 22.42 -9.32 -10.47
N ALA A 542 21.68 -8.23 -10.26
CA ALA A 542 20.96 -7.52 -11.31
C ALA A 542 21.95 -6.66 -12.12
N VAL A 543 22.08 -6.94 -13.41
CA VAL A 543 22.99 -6.26 -14.33
C VAL A 543 22.20 -5.40 -15.32
N TYR A 544 22.52 -4.12 -15.36
CA TYR A 544 21.90 -3.17 -16.29
C TYR A 544 22.53 -3.32 -17.69
N LEU A 545 21.88 -4.06 -18.59
CA LEU A 545 22.40 -4.27 -19.96
C LEU A 545 22.23 -3.07 -20.87
N TYR A 546 21.16 -2.30 -20.67
CA TYR A 546 20.85 -1.11 -21.43
C TYR A 546 20.14 -0.10 -20.54
N CYS A 547 20.44 1.18 -20.72
CA CYS A 547 19.76 2.31 -20.08
C CYS A 547 19.57 3.38 -21.14
N THR A 548 18.40 4.01 -21.17
CA THR A 548 18.19 5.20 -21.99
C THR A 548 18.91 6.40 -21.38
N ASP A 549 19.02 7.49 -22.15
CA ASP A 549 19.70 8.69 -21.66
C ASP A 549 19.07 9.18 -20.35
N PRO A 550 19.88 9.58 -19.37
CA PRO A 550 19.38 10.05 -18.08
C PRO A 550 18.57 11.33 -18.26
N VAL A 551 17.40 11.38 -17.62
CA VAL A 551 16.55 12.57 -17.56
C VAL A 551 17.05 13.50 -16.45
N ALA A 552 16.86 14.82 -16.60
CA ALA A 552 17.34 15.80 -15.65
C ALA A 552 16.79 15.55 -14.24
N GLY A 553 17.68 15.28 -13.27
CA GLY A 553 17.31 14.99 -11.88
C GLY A 553 17.44 13.51 -11.49
N SER A 554 17.49 12.59 -12.45
CA SER A 554 17.64 11.15 -12.18
C SER A 554 19.11 10.74 -11.97
N PRO A 555 19.41 9.78 -11.07
CA PRO A 555 20.77 9.29 -10.89
C PRO A 555 21.26 8.60 -12.17
N PRO A 556 22.50 8.87 -12.64
CA PRO A 556 23.03 8.22 -13.81
C PRO A 556 23.34 6.75 -13.48
N ILE A 557 22.49 5.82 -13.94
CA ILE A 557 22.82 4.39 -13.97
C ILE A 557 23.36 4.05 -15.35
N GLU A 558 24.57 3.52 -15.41
CA GLU A 558 25.26 3.20 -16.66
C GLU A 558 25.07 1.73 -17.02
N ALA A 559 25.06 1.43 -18.33
CA ALA A 559 25.09 0.05 -18.80
C ALA A 559 26.36 -0.67 -18.30
N GLY A 560 26.19 -1.86 -17.73
CA GLY A 560 27.22 -2.61 -17.03
C GLY A 560 27.21 -2.45 -15.51
N SER A 561 26.41 -1.51 -14.97
CA SER A 561 26.20 -1.38 -13.52
C SER A 561 25.55 -2.63 -12.94
N ARG A 562 25.85 -2.93 -11.67
CA ARG A 562 25.38 -4.11 -10.96
C ARG A 562 24.78 -3.73 -9.60
N LEU A 563 23.70 -4.40 -9.22
CA LEU A 563 23.14 -4.34 -7.87
C LEU A 563 22.89 -5.77 -7.38
N PRO A 564 22.99 -6.06 -6.07
CA PRO A 564 22.56 -7.35 -5.55
C PRO A 564 21.12 -7.63 -5.98
N ILE A 565 20.83 -8.82 -6.51
CA ILE A 565 19.56 -9.06 -7.19
C ILE A 565 18.34 -8.92 -6.26
N HIS A 566 18.52 -9.18 -4.97
CA HIS A 566 17.47 -9.04 -3.96
C HIS A 566 17.20 -7.58 -3.55
N VAL A 567 18.12 -6.67 -3.87
CA VAL A 567 18.01 -5.24 -3.62
C VAL A 567 17.40 -4.53 -4.84
N SER A 568 17.69 -4.98 -6.05
CA SER A 568 17.16 -4.35 -7.28
C SER A 568 15.67 -4.61 -7.48
N THR A 569 14.88 -3.57 -7.73
CA THR A 569 13.46 -3.67 -8.13
C THR A 569 13.30 -4.50 -9.42
N GLY A 570 14.09 -4.21 -10.45
CA GLY A 570 14.16 -5.05 -11.65
C GLY A 570 14.62 -6.48 -11.38
N GLY A 571 15.57 -6.68 -10.46
CA GLY A 571 16.01 -7.99 -10.01
C GLY A 571 14.89 -8.82 -9.37
N LYS A 572 14.14 -8.23 -8.44
CA LYS A 572 12.95 -8.83 -7.83
C LYS A 572 11.88 -9.13 -8.88
N ALA A 573 11.58 -8.19 -9.76
CA ALA A 573 10.61 -8.41 -10.84
C ALA A 573 11.00 -9.60 -11.73
N LEU A 574 12.28 -9.76 -12.07
CA LEU A 574 12.79 -10.93 -12.83
C LEU A 574 12.62 -12.24 -12.04
N LEU A 575 12.98 -12.25 -10.76
CA LEU A 575 12.96 -13.45 -9.92
C LEU A 575 11.54 -13.93 -9.57
N SER A 576 10.50 -13.11 -9.73
CA SER A 576 9.09 -13.49 -9.48
C SER A 576 8.61 -14.65 -10.34
N HIS A 577 9.26 -14.85 -11.49
CA HIS A 577 9.03 -15.95 -12.44
C HIS A 577 10.18 -16.96 -12.46
N ARG A 578 10.98 -17.05 -11.40
CA ARG A 578 12.00 -18.11 -11.23
C ARG A 578 11.52 -19.16 -10.21
N PRO A 579 11.87 -20.45 -10.38
CA PRO A 579 11.59 -21.45 -9.37
C PRO A 579 12.22 -21.08 -8.03
N ARG A 580 11.48 -21.27 -6.94
CA ARG A 580 11.91 -20.89 -5.59
C ARG A 580 13.27 -21.47 -5.21
N GLU A 581 13.54 -22.72 -5.57
CA GLU A 581 14.80 -23.42 -5.29
C GLU A 581 16.01 -22.70 -5.93
N GLU A 582 15.82 -22.13 -7.12
CA GLU A 582 16.86 -21.36 -7.80
C GLU A 582 17.07 -20.00 -7.17
N VAL A 583 15.96 -19.32 -6.82
CA VAL A 583 16.01 -18.05 -6.07
C VAL A 583 16.74 -18.26 -4.74
N ASP A 584 16.44 -19.34 -4.02
CA ASP A 584 17.09 -19.71 -2.78
C ASP A 584 18.61 -19.95 -2.97
N ALA A 585 19.00 -20.63 -4.05
CA ALA A 585 20.39 -20.87 -4.38
C ALA A 585 21.15 -19.58 -4.74
N LEU A 586 20.53 -18.67 -5.51
CA LEU A 586 21.11 -17.37 -5.86
C LEU A 586 21.32 -16.48 -4.63
N LEU A 587 20.51 -16.67 -3.59
CA LEU A 587 20.58 -15.89 -2.36
C LEU A 587 21.40 -16.57 -1.26
N GLU A 588 21.99 -17.74 -1.50
CA GLU A 588 22.66 -18.56 -0.48
C GLU A 588 23.75 -17.79 0.30
N ASP A 589 24.48 -16.89 -0.38
CA ASP A 589 25.50 -16.04 0.23
C ASP A 589 24.93 -14.74 0.87
N ALA A 590 23.73 -14.30 0.47
CA ALA A 590 23.05 -13.09 0.96
C ALA A 590 22.17 -13.34 2.20
N ILE A 591 22.04 -14.60 2.65
CA ILE A 591 21.08 -15.09 3.66
C ILE A 591 21.08 -14.33 5.01
N ARG A 592 22.11 -13.55 5.33
CA ARG A 592 22.21 -12.87 6.65
C ARG A 592 21.63 -11.47 6.72
N THR A 593 21.39 -10.82 5.59
CA THR A 593 20.96 -9.41 5.53
C THR A 593 19.62 -9.20 4.83
N VAL A 594 19.06 -10.25 4.22
CA VAL A 594 17.79 -10.19 3.49
C VAL A 594 16.65 -10.58 4.41
N ASP A 595 15.67 -9.68 4.55
CA ASP A 595 14.35 -10.07 5.02
C ASP A 595 13.69 -10.95 3.95
N ARG A 596 13.85 -12.26 4.12
CA ARG A 596 13.36 -13.27 3.18
C ARG A 596 11.84 -13.18 3.00
N GLN A 597 11.10 -12.76 4.03
CA GLN A 597 9.65 -12.71 3.96
C GLN A 597 9.18 -11.56 3.06
N ASN A 598 9.71 -10.35 3.28
CA ASN A 598 9.40 -9.20 2.43
C ASN A 598 9.88 -9.42 1.00
N PHE A 599 11.07 -10.00 0.83
CA PHE A 599 11.59 -10.33 -0.49
C PHE A 599 10.65 -11.29 -1.26
N TYR A 600 10.16 -12.37 -0.64
CA TYR A 600 9.22 -13.28 -1.32
C TYR A 600 7.83 -12.66 -1.51
N ALA A 601 7.38 -11.79 -0.62
CA ALA A 601 6.13 -11.04 -0.80
C ALA A 601 6.20 -10.08 -2.00
N ASP A 602 7.35 -9.42 -2.21
CA ASP A 602 7.60 -8.61 -3.40
C ASP A 602 7.59 -9.48 -4.66
N LEU A 603 8.19 -10.67 -4.61
CA LEU A 603 8.16 -11.62 -5.74
C LEU A 603 6.74 -12.08 -6.05
N GLU A 604 5.94 -12.41 -5.05
CA GLU A 604 4.53 -12.81 -5.23
C GLU A 604 3.71 -11.65 -5.81
N THR A 605 3.88 -10.44 -5.29
CA THR A 605 3.23 -9.22 -5.80
C THR A 605 3.59 -8.98 -7.26
N ALA A 606 4.87 -9.07 -7.62
CA ALA A 606 5.34 -8.90 -8.98
C ALA A 606 4.83 -10.02 -9.91
N ARG A 607 4.63 -11.23 -9.40
CA ARG A 607 4.08 -12.36 -10.16
C ARG A 607 2.60 -12.19 -10.46
N ASP A 608 1.82 -11.79 -9.46
CA ASP A 608 0.36 -11.66 -9.56
C ASP A 608 -0.04 -10.41 -10.35
N ASN A 609 0.63 -9.28 -10.10
CA ASN A 609 0.31 -8.00 -10.72
C ASN A 609 1.11 -7.70 -11.99
N ARG A 610 2.12 -8.53 -12.31
CA ARG A 610 3.09 -8.31 -13.40
C ARG A 610 3.85 -6.98 -13.33
N VAL A 611 3.81 -6.32 -12.18
CA VAL A 611 4.48 -5.05 -11.92
C VAL A 611 4.92 -5.02 -10.47
N LEU A 612 6.12 -4.52 -10.23
CA LEU A 612 6.63 -4.22 -8.91
C LEU A 612 6.89 -2.72 -8.82
N ILE A 613 6.36 -2.07 -7.79
CA ILE A 613 6.59 -0.66 -7.50
C ILE A 613 7.34 -0.59 -6.19
N ASP A 614 8.54 -0.03 -6.22
CA ASP A 614 9.40 0.10 -5.04
C ASP A 614 9.53 1.58 -4.67
N GLN A 615 9.17 1.89 -3.44
CA GLN A 615 9.30 3.22 -2.85
C GLN A 615 10.58 3.21 -2.03
N ASP A 616 11.61 3.92 -2.50
CA ASP A 616 12.99 3.72 -2.04
C ASP A 616 13.11 3.76 -0.50
N THR A 617 13.39 2.60 0.08
CA THR A 617 13.82 2.41 1.46
C THR A 617 15.29 2.82 1.53
N SER A 618 15.69 3.55 2.58
CA SER A 618 17.06 4.03 2.83
C SER A 618 18.18 3.02 2.52
N THR A 619 17.92 1.72 2.62
CA THR A 619 18.84 0.62 2.27
C THR A 619 19.26 0.62 0.79
N GLN A 620 18.37 0.86 -0.17
CA GLN A 620 18.69 0.86 -1.60
C GLN A 620 19.49 2.10 -1.99
N LEU A 621 19.15 3.26 -1.44
CA LEU A 621 19.95 4.48 -1.51
C LEU A 621 21.29 4.32 -0.78
N GLU A 622 21.40 3.57 0.31
CA GLU A 622 22.69 3.29 0.97
C GLU A 622 23.55 2.29 0.18
N TYR A 623 22.96 1.30 -0.50
CA TYR A 623 23.69 0.40 -1.39
C TYR A 623 24.05 1.07 -2.72
N SER A 624 23.15 1.85 -3.32
CA SER A 624 23.42 2.60 -4.55
C SER A 624 24.30 3.82 -4.27
N ALA A 625 24.11 4.55 -3.18
CA ALA A 625 25.07 5.55 -2.70
C ALA A 625 26.36 4.89 -2.27
N GLY A 626 26.39 3.74 -1.60
CA GLY A 626 27.61 2.97 -1.32
C GLY A 626 28.32 2.51 -2.60
N LEU A 627 27.55 2.18 -3.65
CA LEU A 627 27.99 1.87 -5.02
C LEU A 627 28.35 3.11 -5.88
N LEU A 628 27.97 4.30 -5.44
CA LEU A 628 28.25 5.61 -6.05
C LEU A 628 29.14 6.49 -5.16
N GLU A 629 29.51 6.05 -3.95
CA GLU A 629 30.16 6.84 -2.88
C GLU A 629 31.65 7.05 -3.16
N LYS A 630 32.14 6.42 -4.21
CA LYS A 630 33.40 6.79 -4.81
C LYS A 630 33.28 7.95 -5.79
N GLN A 631 32.09 8.55 -5.97
CA GLN A 631 31.78 9.88 -6.54
C GLN A 631 31.23 10.82 -5.47
N GLU A 632 32.02 11.79 -5.01
CA GLU A 632 31.51 12.89 -4.18
C GLU A 632 30.54 13.77 -4.99
N TYR A 633 29.25 13.45 -4.98
CA TYR A 633 28.22 14.45 -5.19
C TYR A 633 28.01 15.20 -3.87
N THR A 634 28.29 16.51 -3.89
CA THR A 634 27.83 17.40 -2.84
C THR A 634 26.31 17.51 -2.96
N ILE A 635 25.56 16.68 -2.24
CA ILE A 635 24.16 16.98 -1.92
C ILE A 635 24.23 18.19 -0.99
N SER A 636 24.10 19.38 -1.57
CA SER A 636 23.77 20.57 -0.77
C SER A 636 22.53 20.22 0.06
N GLN A 637 22.54 20.58 1.34
CA GLN A 637 21.44 20.43 2.32
C GLN A 637 20.14 21.18 1.92
N GLN A 638 19.90 21.40 0.63
CA GLN A 638 18.71 21.94 -0.02
C GLN A 638 17.97 20.92 -0.90
N ARG A 639 18.35 19.64 -0.94
CA ARG A 639 17.62 18.58 -1.66
C ARG A 639 17.46 17.31 -0.81
N ALA A 640 16.73 17.42 0.29
CA ALA A 640 16.27 16.25 1.06
C ALA A 640 14.86 15.78 0.63
N ASN A 641 14.31 16.35 -0.45
CA ASN A 641 12.91 16.16 -0.87
C ASN A 641 12.72 15.42 -2.22
N ASP A 642 13.77 14.99 -2.91
CA ASP A 642 13.62 14.31 -4.21
C ASP A 642 13.53 12.78 -3.96
N ARG A 643 12.30 12.22 -3.90
CA ARG A 643 12.07 10.77 -3.82
C ARG A 643 12.24 10.16 -5.22
N ILE A 644 13.08 9.13 -5.35
CA ILE A 644 13.24 8.39 -6.62
C ILE A 644 12.33 7.16 -6.55
N HIS A 645 11.54 6.94 -7.60
CA HIS A 645 10.68 5.76 -7.69
C HIS A 645 11.16 4.82 -8.78
N ARG A 646 11.05 3.53 -8.47
CA ARG A 646 11.42 2.44 -9.37
C ARG A 646 10.20 1.57 -9.62
N ILE A 647 9.91 1.35 -10.90
CA ILE A 647 8.87 0.42 -11.31
C ILE A 647 9.51 -0.60 -12.22
N ALA A 648 9.24 -1.89 -11.98
CA ALA A 648 9.74 -2.94 -12.86
C ALA A 648 8.67 -3.95 -13.28
N VAL A 649 8.84 -4.50 -14.48
CA VAL A 649 8.01 -5.59 -15.01
C VAL A 649 8.92 -6.74 -15.50
N PRO A 650 8.54 -8.01 -15.27
CA PRO A 650 9.28 -9.15 -15.78
C PRO A 650 9.17 -9.28 -17.31
N ILE A 651 10.21 -9.81 -17.92
CA ILE A 651 10.22 -10.39 -19.27
C ILE A 651 10.49 -11.88 -19.13
N ARG A 652 9.61 -12.71 -19.70
CA ARG A 652 9.66 -14.17 -19.61
C ARG A 652 9.95 -14.83 -20.96
N ASP A 653 10.52 -16.03 -20.90
CA ASP A 653 10.70 -16.91 -22.05
C ASP A 653 9.48 -17.83 -22.28
N ALA A 654 9.60 -18.77 -23.22
CA ALA A 654 8.55 -19.74 -23.57
C ALA A 654 8.13 -20.68 -22.44
N ASP A 655 8.98 -20.87 -21.43
CA ASP A 655 8.74 -21.74 -20.28
C ASP A 655 8.17 -20.95 -19.07
N ASP A 656 7.70 -19.73 -19.30
CA ASP A 656 7.24 -18.77 -18.28
C ASP A 656 8.32 -18.35 -17.28
N ARG A 657 9.60 -18.57 -17.62
CA ARG A 657 10.74 -18.26 -16.76
C ARG A 657 11.18 -16.82 -16.98
N GLY A 658 11.34 -16.05 -15.91
CA GLY A 658 11.81 -14.65 -15.98
C GLY A 658 13.25 -14.57 -16.47
N VAL A 659 13.51 -13.99 -17.64
CA VAL A 659 14.85 -13.90 -18.27
C VAL A 659 15.44 -12.50 -18.25
N ALA A 660 14.59 -11.47 -18.13
CA ALA A 660 15.00 -10.08 -17.97
C ALA A 660 13.90 -9.30 -17.22
N ALA A 661 14.15 -8.03 -16.95
CA ALA A 661 13.14 -7.09 -16.49
C ALA A 661 13.33 -5.72 -17.15
N LEU A 662 12.22 -5.00 -17.33
CA LEU A 662 12.26 -3.58 -17.64
C LEU A 662 12.08 -2.80 -16.35
N GLU A 663 12.85 -1.74 -16.16
CA GLU A 663 12.74 -0.84 -15.02
C GLU A 663 12.61 0.61 -15.49
N VAL A 664 11.70 1.37 -14.89
CA VAL A 664 11.59 2.82 -15.05
C VAL A 664 12.12 3.48 -13.79
N ILE A 665 12.98 4.48 -13.96
CA ILE A 665 13.60 5.27 -12.89
C ILE A 665 13.30 6.74 -13.16
N GLY A 666 12.62 7.40 -12.23
CA GLY A 666 12.36 8.83 -12.35
C GLY A 666 12.48 9.56 -11.02
N SER A 667 12.82 10.84 -11.14
CA SER A 667 13.13 11.77 -10.04
C SER A 667 11.99 12.73 -9.68
N GLU A 668 10.87 12.67 -10.42
CA GLU A 668 9.70 13.55 -10.27
C GLU A 668 8.38 12.76 -10.18
N PHE A 669 8.41 11.50 -9.76
CA PHE A 669 7.15 10.82 -9.48
C PHE A 669 6.75 11.07 -8.03
N GLU A 670 5.61 11.70 -7.81
CA GLU A 670 4.86 11.40 -6.60
C GLU A 670 4.17 10.06 -6.85
N LEU A 671 4.27 9.11 -5.92
CA LEU A 671 3.66 7.78 -6.00
C LEU A 671 2.13 7.80 -6.18
N ASP A 672 1.52 8.95 -5.89
CA ASP A 672 0.10 9.26 -6.06
C ASP A 672 -0.24 9.95 -7.39
N SER A 673 0.73 10.09 -8.31
CA SER A 673 0.47 10.77 -9.59
C SER A 673 -0.35 9.88 -10.54
N GLN A 674 -1.45 10.42 -11.06
CA GLN A 674 -2.24 9.85 -12.17
C GLN A 674 -1.34 9.38 -13.32
N ARG A 675 -0.21 10.07 -13.55
CA ARG A 675 0.82 9.70 -14.53
C ARG A 675 1.44 8.33 -14.28
N LEU A 676 1.67 7.93 -13.03
CA LEU A 676 2.24 6.62 -12.72
C LEU A 676 1.28 5.48 -13.10
N GLN A 677 0.02 5.58 -12.66
CA GLN A 677 -0.99 4.53 -12.81
C GLN A 677 -1.67 4.54 -14.19
N ALA A 678 -1.92 5.71 -14.78
CA ALA A 678 -2.60 5.84 -16.07
C ALA A 678 -1.63 5.83 -17.26
N ASP A 679 -0.41 6.36 -17.09
CA ASP A 679 0.53 6.50 -18.21
C ASP A 679 1.70 5.53 -18.11
N ILE A 680 2.40 5.43 -16.98
CA ILE A 680 3.68 4.70 -16.91
C ILE A 680 3.48 3.19 -16.78
N VAL A 681 2.69 2.74 -15.80
CA VAL A 681 2.49 1.30 -15.55
C VAL A 681 1.86 0.59 -16.76
N PRO A 682 0.77 1.08 -17.38
CA PRO A 682 0.16 0.41 -18.52
C PRO A 682 1.11 0.34 -19.73
N LEU A 683 1.85 1.43 -19.98
CA LEU A 683 2.81 1.48 -21.08
C LEU A 683 4.02 0.57 -20.84
N LEU A 684 4.54 0.52 -19.60
CA LEU A 684 5.65 -0.35 -19.23
C LEU A 684 5.25 -1.83 -19.33
N VAL A 685 4.07 -2.22 -18.83
CA VAL A 685 3.53 -3.58 -18.95
C VAL A 685 3.29 -3.94 -20.41
N ALA A 686 2.74 -3.03 -21.22
CA ALA A 686 2.52 -3.26 -22.64
C ALA A 686 3.83 -3.44 -23.41
N THR A 687 4.85 -2.62 -23.12
CA THR A 687 6.19 -2.74 -23.71
C THR A 687 6.85 -4.04 -23.30
N GLY A 688 6.77 -4.44 -22.02
CA GLY A 688 7.24 -5.75 -21.55
C GLY A 688 6.61 -6.91 -22.31
N LYS A 689 5.28 -6.89 -22.51
CA LYS A 689 4.56 -7.89 -23.31
C LYS A 689 4.97 -7.89 -24.79
N SER A 690 5.21 -6.72 -25.39
CA SER A 690 5.69 -6.62 -26.78
C SER A 690 7.03 -7.34 -26.96
N ILE A 691 7.97 -7.08 -26.04
CA ILE A 691 9.29 -7.71 -26.04
C ILE A 691 9.19 -9.21 -25.78
N GLU A 692 8.35 -9.66 -24.84
CA GLU A 692 8.07 -11.08 -24.61
C GLU A 692 7.58 -11.76 -25.89
N LEU A 693 6.61 -11.17 -26.60
CA LEU A 693 6.06 -11.74 -27.83
C LEU A 693 7.11 -11.88 -28.94
N GLU A 694 7.92 -10.85 -29.18
CA GLU A 694 8.97 -10.92 -30.20
C GLU A 694 10.08 -11.93 -29.82
N LEU A 695 10.42 -12.03 -28.52
CA LEU A 695 11.36 -13.02 -28.02
C LEU A 695 10.86 -14.45 -28.31
N LEU A 696 9.59 -14.72 -28.00
CA LEU A 696 8.94 -16.01 -28.29
C LEU A 696 8.89 -16.33 -29.78
N GLU A 697 8.68 -15.33 -30.65
CA GLU A 697 8.68 -15.51 -32.10
C GLU A 697 10.06 -15.87 -32.64
N ARG A 698 11.13 -15.25 -32.12
CA ARG A 698 12.51 -15.59 -32.50
C ARG A 698 12.90 -16.99 -32.04
N GLU A 699 12.52 -17.38 -30.83
CA GLU A 699 12.74 -18.73 -30.32
C GLU A 699 12.04 -19.79 -31.18
N ARG A 700 10.77 -19.55 -31.57
CA ARG A 700 10.01 -20.44 -32.46
C ARG A 700 10.61 -20.53 -33.87
N GLY A 701 11.16 -19.43 -34.38
CA GLY A 701 11.83 -19.39 -35.69
C GLY A 701 13.16 -20.16 -35.76
N GLN A 702 13.80 -20.45 -34.63
CA GLN A 702 15.04 -21.25 -34.57
C GLN A 702 14.80 -22.77 -34.55
N PHE A 703 13.56 -23.22 -34.27
CA PHE A 703 13.17 -24.65 -34.27
C PHE A 703 12.34 -25.08 -35.50
N GLY A 704 12.19 -24.19 -36.50
CA GLY A 704 11.43 -24.40 -37.74
C GLY A 704 12.25 -24.86 -38.93
#